data_AF-A0A2A3EEF4-F1
#
_entry.id   AF-A0A2A3EEF4-F1
#
_cell.length_a   1.000
_cell.length_b   1.000
_cell.length_c   1.000
_cell.angle_alpha   90.00
_cell.angle_beta   90.00
_cell.angle_gamma   90.00
#
_symmetry.space_group_name_H-M   'P 1'
#
loop_
_entity.id
_entity.type
_entity.pdbx_description
1 polymer ?
#
loop_
_entity_poly.entity_id
_entity_poly.type
_entity_poly.pdbx_seq_one_letter_code
_entity_poly.pdbx_strand_id
1 'polypeptide(L)'
;MAKPYYKLRTSLFGHTSDVRAVATFADGTIVSTSRDETARIWKSCGNDKDYEHTATLKGHSNFVTSVCVINPSEQNPTGFIITGSHDKTIRIYISDQAEPINIIKSHQDTVCKLTTGTKEGTFLSSSWDMSAKLWNLSDLSKPQLNLLGHTAAVWCVADLLSGYIITGSADKLVIIWTSDGSIHHKLIGHTDCVRDISAINSNEFLTCANDATVRHWNVSLGTCLGTYCGHENYIYSILALENGTSIFTCSEDRTLRIWHNSELSQTITLPTQSVWCLALLPNGDVVTGSSDGVVRIFSCNPERYADSETLQEFEQQVASVKLNAQQELGGIKVKDLPDAKALLQPGQRDGQTKIINDGDAIRAYSWSQNEQRWIKIGNVMGASGGSVATSGKQLYNGIEYDYVFSVDIQDGIPPLKLPYNNDQDPWHVAQKFLHDNGLSQLFLDQVANFIIKNSESAPVLKTDAQYADPFTGGSRYIPQSTTNTASHEFTRSTASNSSDASVPSYIPHTKYLKLEQANLSQILEKIKELNTKQNDPFKVPNDKLESLVKLAGDQASEQLKTDALSTLKILLNWSDDILFPVLDITRLAVLCREVNDVLCTEELLQIVKKHIKPDALPSNQMLTFRLLANMFSHEKGEKLCLNCKDEILKLLSELESLTNKNNQVAISTYILNLTVALNKYNDTLGKIECLNAMFSLLPRLNESEAVFRTLVALGTLLSTTSNSEDRNNLIKAVRQSEVALNILYTISETTIPTDKLANCSKQIIISSGHLWFVGM
;
A
#
# COMPACT_ATOMS: atom_id res chain seq x y z
N MET A 1 27.39 8.19 -19.63
CA MET A 1 26.70 8.48 -20.90
C MET A 1 25.47 9.33 -20.57
N ALA A 2 24.98 10.16 -21.49
CA ALA A 2 23.74 10.89 -21.29
C ALA A 2 22.56 9.91 -21.13
N LYS A 3 21.60 10.22 -20.24
CA LYS A 3 20.39 9.40 -20.08
C LYS A 3 19.62 9.37 -21.42
N PRO A 4 19.13 8.19 -21.88
CA PRO A 4 18.39 8.10 -23.13
C PRO A 4 17.11 8.94 -23.04
N TYR A 5 16.84 9.74 -24.08
CA TYR A 5 15.68 10.64 -24.13
C TYR A 5 14.77 10.25 -25.29
N TYR A 6 13.53 9.88 -24.97
CA TYR A 6 12.57 9.35 -25.93
C TYR A 6 11.72 10.46 -26.56
N LYS A 7 11.52 10.41 -27.88
CA LYS A 7 10.59 11.27 -28.62
C LYS A 7 9.73 10.46 -29.57
N LEU A 8 8.61 11.03 -29.99
CA LEU A 8 7.74 10.41 -30.98
C LEU A 8 8.54 10.10 -32.26
N ARG A 9 8.44 8.86 -32.72
CA ARG A 9 8.95 8.38 -34.00
C ARG A 9 7.86 8.42 -35.06
N THR A 10 6.73 7.78 -34.79
CA THR A 10 5.58 7.73 -35.70
C THR A 10 4.30 7.32 -34.96
N SER A 11 3.14 7.50 -35.60
CA SER A 11 1.82 7.09 -35.10
C SER A 11 1.10 6.23 -36.15
N LEU A 12 0.54 5.11 -35.73
CA LEU A 12 -0.18 4.16 -36.58
C LEU A 12 -1.68 4.33 -36.38
N PHE A 13 -2.36 4.70 -37.46
CA PHE A 13 -3.80 4.96 -37.49
C PHE A 13 -4.52 3.81 -38.18
N GLY A 14 -5.61 3.33 -37.58
CA GLY A 14 -6.45 2.34 -38.23
C GLY A 14 -7.55 1.76 -37.35
N HIS A 15 -7.32 1.59 -36.05
CA HIS A 15 -8.37 1.12 -35.14
C HIS A 15 -9.43 2.20 -34.91
N THR A 16 -10.69 1.77 -34.73
CA THR A 16 -11.82 2.68 -34.50
C THR A 16 -12.18 2.84 -33.02
N SER A 17 -11.48 2.13 -32.14
CA SER A 17 -11.66 2.16 -30.69
C SER A 17 -10.34 1.81 -29.97
N ASP A 18 -10.31 1.87 -28.64
CA ASP A 18 -9.12 1.72 -27.80
C ASP A 18 -8.20 0.57 -28.25
N VAL A 19 -6.91 0.86 -28.40
CA VAL A 19 -5.89 -0.19 -28.56
C VAL A 19 -5.56 -0.75 -27.17
N ARG A 20 -5.93 -2.02 -26.94
CA ARG A 20 -5.87 -2.66 -25.62
C ARG A 20 -4.58 -3.43 -25.37
N ALA A 21 -3.97 -4.01 -26.39
CA ALA A 21 -2.66 -4.64 -26.28
C ALA A 21 -1.85 -4.48 -27.57
N VAL A 22 -0.53 -4.55 -27.41
CA VAL A 22 0.45 -4.56 -28.50
C VAL A 22 1.48 -5.66 -28.24
N ALA A 23 1.99 -6.28 -29.31
CA ALA A 23 3.07 -7.24 -29.26
C ALA A 23 3.98 -7.07 -30.50
N THR A 24 5.22 -7.53 -30.40
CA THR A 24 6.25 -7.30 -31.41
C THR A 24 6.99 -8.59 -31.75
N PHE A 25 7.13 -8.87 -33.03
CA PHE A 25 8.02 -9.92 -33.52
C PHE A 25 9.48 -9.45 -33.51
N ALA A 26 10.41 -10.41 -33.56
CA ALA A 26 11.85 -10.16 -33.62
C ALA A 26 12.30 -9.47 -34.91
N ASP A 27 11.49 -9.51 -35.98
CA ASP A 27 11.72 -8.78 -37.23
C ASP A 27 11.24 -7.31 -37.16
N GLY A 28 10.65 -6.90 -36.04
CA GLY A 28 10.10 -5.55 -35.84
C GLY A 28 8.65 -5.38 -36.30
N THR A 29 7.98 -6.43 -36.76
CA THR A 29 6.53 -6.42 -37.04
C THR A 29 5.75 -6.18 -35.75
N ILE A 30 4.80 -5.25 -35.77
CA ILE A 30 3.93 -4.92 -34.64
C ILE A 30 2.55 -5.54 -34.87
N VAL A 31 1.97 -6.09 -33.80
CA VAL A 31 0.57 -6.50 -33.77
C VAL A 31 -0.16 -5.69 -32.69
N SER A 32 -1.29 -5.07 -33.04
CA SER A 32 -2.15 -4.35 -32.10
C SER A 32 -3.53 -4.99 -32.02
N THR A 33 -4.15 -4.98 -30.84
CA THR A 33 -5.53 -5.44 -30.63
C THR A 33 -6.39 -4.33 -30.06
N SER A 34 -7.68 -4.32 -30.39
CA SER A 34 -8.57 -3.23 -30.03
C SER A 34 -9.96 -3.68 -29.58
N ARG A 35 -10.66 -2.75 -28.91
CA ARG A 35 -12.10 -2.83 -28.65
C ARG A 35 -12.94 -2.81 -29.93
N ASP A 36 -12.36 -2.51 -31.09
CA ASP A 36 -13.03 -2.66 -32.39
C ASP A 36 -13.15 -4.11 -32.88
N GLU A 37 -12.89 -5.08 -32.00
CA GLU A 37 -13.01 -6.53 -32.24
C GLU A 37 -11.95 -7.11 -33.19
N THR A 38 -10.94 -6.31 -33.57
CA THR A 38 -9.88 -6.73 -34.49
C THR A 38 -8.49 -6.73 -33.88
N ALA A 39 -7.59 -7.48 -34.52
CA ALA A 39 -6.16 -7.26 -34.41
C ALA A 39 -5.60 -6.76 -35.76
N ARG A 40 -4.56 -5.95 -35.74
CA ARG A 40 -3.91 -5.41 -36.94
C ARG A 40 -2.41 -5.68 -36.93
N ILE A 41 -1.87 -5.96 -38.12
CA ILE A 41 -0.45 -6.20 -38.34
C ILE A 41 0.16 -4.99 -39.04
N TRP A 42 1.30 -4.53 -38.53
CA TRP A 42 2.04 -3.40 -39.04
C TRP A 42 3.48 -3.80 -39.33
N LYS A 43 3.95 -3.57 -40.56
CA LYS A 43 5.33 -3.88 -40.97
C LYS A 43 6.11 -2.62 -41.29
N SER A 44 7.41 -2.63 -41.03
CA SER A 44 8.30 -1.51 -41.36
C SER A 44 8.39 -1.31 -42.87
N CYS A 45 8.32 -0.06 -43.32
CA CYS A 45 8.40 0.30 -44.75
C CYS A 45 9.85 0.29 -45.30
N GLY A 46 10.82 -0.22 -44.53
CA GLY A 46 12.24 -0.30 -44.93
C GLY A 46 13.02 1.01 -44.81
N ASN A 47 12.39 2.11 -44.40
CA ASN A 47 13.04 3.40 -44.15
C ASN A 47 13.38 3.64 -42.66
N ASP A 48 13.23 2.62 -41.81
CA ASP A 48 13.43 2.65 -40.36
C ASP A 48 12.68 3.76 -39.59
N LYS A 49 11.68 4.38 -40.22
CA LYS A 49 10.82 5.41 -39.61
C LYS A 49 9.37 5.00 -39.59
N ASP A 50 8.87 4.52 -40.71
CA ASP A 50 7.44 4.31 -40.94
C ASP A 50 7.03 2.85 -40.95
N TYR A 51 5.73 2.65 -40.76
CA TYR A 51 5.06 1.37 -40.75
C TYR A 51 3.82 1.43 -41.64
N GLU A 52 3.53 0.34 -42.33
CA GLU A 52 2.31 0.16 -43.10
C GLU A 52 1.41 -0.91 -42.47
N HIS A 53 0.10 -0.72 -42.60
CA HIS A 53 -0.90 -1.72 -42.24
C HIS A 53 -0.91 -2.83 -43.30
N THR A 54 -0.60 -4.07 -42.91
CA THR A 54 -0.49 -5.19 -43.87
C THR A 54 -1.64 -6.19 -43.77
N ALA A 55 -2.27 -6.34 -42.61
CA ALA A 55 -3.38 -7.27 -42.43
C ALA A 55 -4.28 -6.90 -41.25
N THR A 56 -5.54 -7.31 -41.32
CA THR A 56 -6.51 -7.23 -40.21
C THR A 56 -7.00 -8.64 -39.88
N LEU A 57 -6.70 -9.09 -38.67
CA LEU A 57 -7.17 -10.36 -38.12
C LEU A 57 -8.56 -10.17 -37.52
N LYS A 58 -9.49 -11.03 -37.92
CA LYS A 58 -10.91 -10.96 -37.56
C LYS A 58 -11.36 -12.24 -36.87
N GLY A 59 -12.61 -12.20 -36.43
CA GLY A 59 -13.37 -13.37 -36.00
C GLY A 59 -13.85 -13.30 -34.56
N HIS A 60 -13.14 -12.59 -33.66
CA HIS A 60 -13.65 -12.33 -32.31
C HIS A 60 -14.99 -11.62 -32.37
N SER A 61 -15.87 -11.90 -31.40
CA SER A 61 -17.23 -11.32 -31.35
C SER A 61 -17.39 -10.24 -30.27
N ASN A 62 -16.26 -9.78 -29.74
CA ASN A 62 -16.18 -8.72 -28.73
C ASN A 62 -14.73 -8.20 -28.66
N PHE A 63 -14.47 -7.25 -27.77
CA PHE A 63 -13.20 -6.57 -27.61
C PHE A 63 -12.01 -7.54 -27.56
N VAL A 64 -10.99 -7.28 -28.36
CA VAL A 64 -9.74 -8.04 -28.31
C VAL A 64 -8.84 -7.35 -27.29
N THR A 65 -8.65 -8.01 -26.16
CA THR A 65 -8.09 -7.43 -24.93
C THR A 65 -6.59 -7.67 -24.80
N SER A 66 -6.06 -8.72 -25.43
CA SER A 66 -4.67 -9.14 -25.28
C SER A 66 -4.11 -9.78 -26.55
N VAL A 67 -2.79 -9.69 -26.72
CA VAL A 67 -2.05 -10.36 -27.79
C VAL A 67 -0.66 -10.78 -27.30
N CYS A 68 -0.20 -11.95 -27.73
CA CYS A 68 1.21 -12.32 -27.72
C CYS A 68 1.62 -12.90 -29.08
N VAL A 69 2.92 -12.97 -29.32
CA VAL A 69 3.48 -13.51 -30.57
C VAL A 69 4.52 -14.58 -30.27
N ILE A 70 4.50 -15.64 -31.08
CA ILE A 70 5.54 -16.67 -31.09
C ILE A 70 6.34 -16.46 -32.36
N ASN A 71 7.62 -16.14 -32.20
CA ASN A 71 8.49 -15.89 -33.33
C ASN A 71 8.64 -17.14 -34.22
N PRO A 72 8.90 -16.94 -35.53
CA PRO A 72 9.29 -18.03 -36.41
C PRO A 72 10.43 -18.89 -35.85
N SER A 73 10.31 -20.21 -35.96
CA SER A 73 11.35 -21.19 -35.60
C SER A 73 11.41 -22.31 -36.65
N GLU A 74 12.38 -23.23 -36.55
CA GLU A 74 12.43 -24.40 -37.42
C GLU A 74 11.13 -25.24 -37.36
N GLN A 75 10.52 -25.33 -36.17
CA GLN A 75 9.27 -26.05 -35.96
C GLN A 75 8.06 -25.26 -36.45
N ASN A 76 8.11 -23.92 -36.39
CA ASN A 76 7.02 -23.02 -36.75
C ASN A 76 7.52 -21.90 -37.67
N PRO A 77 7.72 -22.16 -38.99
CA PRO A 77 8.44 -21.25 -39.88
C PRO A 77 7.80 -19.88 -40.09
N THR A 78 6.50 -19.75 -39.80
CA THR A 78 5.75 -18.50 -39.95
C THR A 78 5.57 -17.74 -38.64
N GLY A 79 5.88 -18.37 -37.50
CA GLY A 79 5.44 -17.90 -36.19
C GLY A 79 3.91 -17.90 -36.04
N PHE A 80 3.44 -17.42 -34.89
CA PHE A 80 2.01 -17.30 -34.58
C PHE A 80 1.68 -15.98 -33.90
N ILE A 81 0.45 -15.53 -34.14
CA ILE A 81 -0.18 -14.43 -33.40
C ILE A 81 -1.31 -15.03 -32.59
N ILE A 82 -1.32 -14.77 -31.29
CA ILE A 82 -2.32 -15.31 -30.36
C ILE A 82 -3.06 -14.15 -29.72
N THR A 83 -4.38 -14.11 -29.88
CA THR A 83 -5.24 -13.05 -29.34
C THR A 83 -6.21 -13.61 -28.31
N GLY A 84 -6.48 -12.81 -27.26
CA GLY A 84 -7.45 -13.12 -26.23
C GLY A 84 -8.50 -12.01 -26.17
N SER A 85 -9.73 -12.35 -25.86
CA SER A 85 -10.87 -11.44 -25.97
C SER A 85 -11.84 -11.52 -24.79
N HIS A 86 -12.65 -10.47 -24.67
CA HIS A 86 -13.86 -10.44 -23.85
C HIS A 86 -14.92 -11.47 -24.28
N ASP A 87 -14.83 -12.01 -25.51
CA ASP A 87 -15.64 -13.15 -25.95
C ASP A 87 -15.24 -14.50 -25.31
N LYS A 88 -14.29 -14.48 -24.37
CA LYS A 88 -13.80 -15.62 -23.58
C LYS A 88 -12.95 -16.61 -24.37
N THR A 89 -12.65 -16.31 -25.63
CA THR A 89 -11.86 -17.18 -26.50
C THR A 89 -10.41 -16.71 -26.62
N ILE A 90 -9.53 -17.67 -26.88
CA ILE A 90 -8.18 -17.42 -27.37
C ILE A 90 -8.13 -17.90 -28.82
N ARG A 91 -7.57 -17.09 -29.72
CA ARG A 91 -7.49 -17.39 -31.14
C ARG A 91 -6.06 -17.32 -31.63
N ILE A 92 -5.71 -18.23 -32.53
CA ILE A 92 -4.36 -18.35 -33.08
C ILE A 92 -4.43 -18.09 -34.57
N TYR A 93 -3.50 -17.28 -35.07
CA TYR A 93 -3.40 -16.85 -36.45
C TYR A 93 -1.99 -17.05 -36.97
N ILE A 94 -1.88 -17.10 -38.30
CA ILE A 94 -0.65 -16.90 -39.05
C ILE A 94 -0.78 -15.56 -39.78
N SER A 95 0.32 -14.82 -39.94
CA SER A 95 0.30 -13.41 -40.38
C SER A 95 -0.35 -13.14 -41.75
N ASP A 96 -0.46 -14.15 -42.61
CA ASP A 96 -1.02 -14.08 -43.96
C ASP A 96 -2.52 -14.45 -44.02
N GLN A 97 -3.14 -14.82 -42.89
CA GLN A 97 -4.53 -15.26 -42.82
C GLN A 97 -5.35 -14.38 -41.89
N ALA A 98 -6.47 -13.85 -42.40
CA ALA A 98 -7.36 -12.99 -41.62
C ALA A 98 -8.19 -13.77 -40.58
N GLU A 99 -8.46 -15.05 -40.82
CA GLU A 99 -9.25 -15.92 -39.94
C GLU A 99 -8.34 -16.78 -39.05
N PRO A 100 -8.79 -17.17 -37.85
CA PRO A 100 -7.99 -17.96 -36.93
C PRO A 100 -7.84 -19.41 -37.42
N ILE A 101 -6.64 -19.95 -37.30
CA ILE A 101 -6.36 -21.38 -37.55
C ILE A 101 -6.81 -22.27 -36.39
N ASN A 102 -6.93 -21.72 -35.18
CA ASN A 102 -7.41 -22.41 -33.99
C ASN A 102 -8.19 -21.47 -33.07
N ILE A 103 -9.18 -22.02 -32.37
CA ILE A 103 -9.99 -21.31 -31.37
C ILE A 103 -10.05 -22.16 -30.10
N ILE A 104 -9.58 -21.61 -28.99
CA ILE A 104 -9.58 -22.25 -27.67
C ILE A 104 -10.72 -21.65 -26.85
N LYS A 105 -11.61 -22.51 -26.36
CA LYS A 105 -12.78 -22.15 -25.53
C LYS A 105 -12.65 -22.80 -24.15
N SER A 106 -11.71 -22.32 -23.34
CA SER A 106 -11.42 -22.90 -22.02
C SER A 106 -11.73 -21.97 -20.85
N HIS A 107 -11.46 -20.66 -20.99
CA HIS A 107 -11.82 -19.68 -19.99
C HIS A 107 -13.32 -19.45 -19.92
N GLN A 108 -13.84 -19.17 -18.72
CA GLN A 108 -15.28 -18.94 -18.48
C GLN A 108 -15.66 -17.46 -18.50
N ASP A 109 -14.66 -16.58 -18.57
CA ASP A 109 -14.80 -15.14 -18.67
C ASP A 109 -13.66 -14.55 -19.52
N THR A 110 -13.64 -13.22 -19.67
CA THR A 110 -12.69 -12.40 -20.39
C THR A 110 -11.25 -12.89 -20.25
N VAL A 111 -10.56 -13.07 -21.37
CA VAL A 111 -9.11 -13.32 -21.37
C VAL A 111 -8.39 -11.97 -21.20
N CYS A 112 -7.64 -11.78 -20.13
CA CYS A 112 -7.09 -10.47 -19.75
C CYS A 112 -5.72 -10.20 -20.35
N LYS A 113 -4.81 -11.15 -20.22
CA LYS A 113 -3.43 -11.07 -20.71
C LYS A 113 -3.03 -12.39 -21.33
N LEU A 114 -2.31 -12.28 -22.45
CA LEU A 114 -1.54 -13.35 -23.06
C LEU A 114 -0.07 -12.97 -22.99
N THR A 115 0.79 -13.93 -22.68
CA THR A 115 2.24 -13.77 -22.78
C THR A 115 2.86 -15.01 -23.38
N THR A 116 3.92 -14.84 -24.15
CA THR A 116 4.73 -15.95 -24.66
C THR A 116 5.42 -16.63 -23.49
N GLY A 117 5.46 -17.96 -23.50
CA GLY A 117 6.17 -18.75 -22.50
C GLY A 117 7.66 -18.80 -22.78
N THR A 118 8.43 -19.18 -21.77
CA THR A 118 9.90 -19.32 -21.87
C THR A 118 10.34 -20.57 -22.64
N LYS A 119 9.46 -21.57 -22.71
CA LYS A 119 9.66 -22.80 -23.49
C LYS A 119 9.14 -22.59 -24.92
N GLU A 120 9.83 -23.16 -25.90
CA GLU A 120 9.40 -23.08 -27.29
C GLU A 120 7.96 -23.60 -27.45
N GLY A 121 7.15 -22.83 -28.17
CA GLY A 121 5.77 -23.21 -28.47
C GLY A 121 4.80 -23.14 -27.29
N THR A 122 5.17 -22.53 -26.16
CA THR A 122 4.24 -22.32 -25.03
C THR A 122 3.79 -20.86 -24.90
N PHE A 123 2.63 -20.66 -24.29
CA PHE A 123 2.11 -19.35 -23.93
C PHE A 123 1.21 -19.45 -22.70
N LEU A 124 1.02 -18.34 -22.00
CA LEU A 124 0.17 -18.24 -20.81
C LEU A 124 -1.04 -17.36 -21.12
N SER A 125 -2.16 -17.67 -20.47
CA SER A 125 -3.36 -16.84 -20.45
C SER A 125 -3.82 -16.58 -19.01
N SER A 126 -4.41 -15.42 -18.76
CA SER A 126 -5.10 -15.06 -17.51
C SER A 126 -6.50 -14.54 -17.79
N SER A 127 -7.41 -14.63 -16.82
CA SER A 127 -8.82 -14.31 -17.05
C SER A 127 -9.56 -13.76 -15.82
N TRP A 128 -10.68 -13.09 -16.09
CA TRP A 128 -11.68 -12.72 -15.09
C TRP A 128 -12.32 -13.92 -14.39
N ASP A 129 -12.17 -15.14 -14.92
CA ASP A 129 -12.60 -16.38 -14.26
C ASP A 129 -11.71 -16.82 -13.07
N MET A 130 -10.85 -15.92 -12.59
CA MET A 130 -9.94 -16.11 -11.46
C MET A 130 -8.81 -17.12 -11.72
N SER A 131 -8.61 -17.55 -12.97
CA SER A 131 -7.57 -18.51 -13.34
C SER A 131 -6.52 -17.94 -14.29
N ALA A 132 -5.34 -18.56 -14.24
CA ALA A 132 -4.35 -18.49 -15.31
C ALA A 132 -4.02 -19.89 -15.83
N LYS A 133 -3.61 -20.01 -17.09
CA LYS A 133 -3.38 -21.30 -17.75
C LYS A 133 -2.10 -21.27 -18.59
N LEU A 134 -1.34 -22.36 -18.56
CA LEU A 134 -0.20 -22.59 -19.45
C LEU A 134 -0.64 -23.49 -20.60
N TRP A 135 -0.27 -23.13 -21.82
CA TRP A 135 -0.63 -23.81 -23.05
C TRP A 135 0.61 -24.26 -23.82
N ASN A 136 0.46 -25.32 -24.62
CA ASN A 136 1.46 -25.78 -25.56
C ASN A 136 0.83 -25.95 -26.93
N LEU A 137 1.43 -25.35 -27.96
CA LEU A 137 0.89 -25.37 -29.32
C LEU A 137 0.80 -26.78 -29.94
N SER A 138 1.58 -27.74 -29.46
CA SER A 138 1.51 -29.13 -29.91
C SER A 138 0.26 -29.88 -29.39
N ASP A 139 -0.35 -29.40 -28.30
CA ASP A 139 -1.62 -29.94 -27.78
C ASP A 139 -2.46 -28.81 -27.16
N LEU A 140 -3.37 -28.26 -27.97
CA LEU A 140 -4.32 -27.21 -27.56
C LEU A 140 -5.64 -27.76 -27.01
N SER A 141 -5.79 -29.08 -26.90
CA SER A 141 -7.04 -29.69 -26.40
C SER A 141 -7.27 -29.41 -24.92
N LYS A 142 -6.20 -29.16 -24.16
CA LYS A 142 -6.22 -28.85 -22.73
C LYS A 142 -5.01 -27.99 -22.33
N PRO A 143 -5.10 -27.20 -21.26
CA PRO A 143 -3.93 -26.51 -20.73
C PRO A 143 -2.97 -27.50 -20.07
N GLN A 144 -1.67 -27.22 -20.14
CA GLN A 144 -0.63 -27.95 -19.41
C GLN A 144 -0.72 -27.71 -17.89
N LEU A 145 -1.04 -26.48 -17.49
CA LEU A 145 -1.29 -26.10 -16.10
C LEU A 145 -2.54 -25.24 -16.00
N ASN A 146 -3.28 -25.43 -14.90
CA ASN A 146 -4.41 -24.59 -14.52
C ASN A 146 -4.16 -24.02 -13.12
N LEU A 147 -3.83 -22.73 -13.05
CA LEU A 147 -3.41 -22.04 -11.85
C LEU A 147 -4.64 -21.42 -11.18
N LEU A 148 -5.01 -21.96 -10.01
CA LEU A 148 -6.21 -21.59 -9.24
C LEU A 148 -5.80 -21.21 -7.81
N GLY A 149 -6.19 -20.01 -7.36
CA GLY A 149 -5.82 -19.54 -6.01
C GLY A 149 -6.11 -18.06 -5.74
N HIS A 150 -6.36 -17.27 -6.78
CA HIS A 150 -6.91 -15.93 -6.67
C HIS A 150 -8.41 -15.95 -6.35
N THR A 151 -8.91 -14.89 -5.73
CA THR A 151 -10.33 -14.73 -5.34
C THR A 151 -11.08 -13.70 -6.19
N ALA A 152 -10.38 -13.11 -7.16
CA ALA A 152 -10.93 -12.17 -8.13
C ALA A 152 -10.21 -12.30 -9.47
N ALA A 153 -10.59 -11.46 -10.44
CA ALA A 153 -10.05 -11.46 -11.79
C ALA A 153 -8.52 -11.43 -11.84
N VAL A 154 -7.91 -12.36 -12.57
CA VAL A 154 -6.46 -12.37 -12.84
C VAL A 154 -6.19 -11.51 -14.06
N TRP A 155 -5.56 -10.36 -13.85
CA TRP A 155 -5.33 -9.35 -14.88
C TRP A 155 -4.05 -9.59 -15.67
N CYS A 156 -3.04 -10.16 -15.02
CA CYS A 156 -1.73 -10.35 -15.63
C CYS A 156 -1.10 -11.68 -15.22
N VAL A 157 -0.25 -12.18 -16.11
CA VAL A 157 0.53 -13.41 -15.93
C VAL A 157 1.87 -13.26 -16.64
N ALA A 158 2.93 -13.80 -16.05
CA ALA A 158 4.29 -13.82 -16.62
C ALA A 158 4.97 -15.18 -16.37
N ASP A 159 5.79 -15.61 -17.32
CA ASP A 159 6.69 -16.76 -17.17
C ASP A 159 8.12 -16.26 -16.91
N LEU A 160 8.75 -16.72 -15.84
CA LEU A 160 10.14 -16.37 -15.54
C LEU A 160 11.09 -17.45 -16.05
N LEU A 161 12.30 -17.05 -16.45
CA LEU A 161 13.33 -17.99 -16.92
C LEU A 161 13.77 -19.02 -15.87
N SER A 162 13.49 -18.76 -14.59
CA SER A 162 13.66 -19.71 -13.49
C SER A 162 12.65 -20.86 -13.49
N GLY A 163 11.57 -20.76 -14.27
CA GLY A 163 10.48 -21.73 -14.31
C GLY A 163 9.34 -21.42 -13.35
N TYR A 164 9.39 -20.30 -12.63
CA TYR A 164 8.25 -19.79 -11.86
C TYR A 164 7.29 -19.02 -12.76
N ILE A 165 5.99 -19.19 -12.53
CA ILE A 165 4.95 -18.39 -13.15
C ILE A 165 4.46 -17.37 -12.12
N ILE A 166 4.19 -16.14 -12.54
CA ILE A 166 3.70 -15.05 -11.68
C ILE A 166 2.32 -14.64 -12.16
N THR A 167 1.36 -14.44 -11.26
CA THR A 167 0.03 -13.89 -11.57
C THR A 167 -0.29 -12.69 -10.69
N GLY A 168 -0.99 -11.69 -11.24
CA GLY A 168 -1.48 -10.52 -10.50
C GLY A 168 -2.98 -10.32 -10.74
N SER A 169 -3.70 -9.87 -9.70
CA SER A 169 -5.16 -9.94 -9.66
C SER A 169 -5.82 -8.70 -9.06
N ALA A 170 -7.13 -8.59 -9.31
CA ALA A 170 -8.03 -7.64 -8.68
C ALA A 170 -8.20 -7.86 -7.16
N ASP A 171 -7.82 -9.04 -6.66
CA ASP A 171 -7.77 -9.31 -5.22
C ASP A 171 -6.54 -8.68 -4.53
N LYS A 172 -5.76 -7.90 -5.30
CA LYS A 172 -4.59 -7.12 -4.85
C LYS A 172 -3.37 -7.99 -4.53
N LEU A 173 -3.45 -9.29 -4.77
CA LEU A 173 -2.34 -10.21 -4.57
C LEU A 173 -1.52 -10.39 -5.85
N VAL A 174 -0.24 -10.69 -5.63
CA VAL A 174 0.61 -11.34 -6.62
C VAL A 174 0.87 -12.75 -6.13
N ILE A 175 0.68 -13.78 -6.96
CA ILE A 175 0.97 -15.17 -6.61
C ILE A 175 2.13 -15.68 -7.46
N ILE A 176 3.08 -16.33 -6.79
CA ILE A 176 4.19 -17.04 -7.41
C ILE A 176 3.84 -18.52 -7.43
N TRP A 177 3.94 -19.13 -8.61
CA TRP A 177 3.62 -20.53 -8.85
C TRP A 177 4.88 -21.29 -9.24
N THR A 178 5.06 -22.48 -8.69
CA THR A 178 6.06 -23.44 -9.15
C THR A 178 5.67 -24.03 -10.52
N SER A 179 6.62 -24.67 -11.19
CA SER A 179 6.43 -25.27 -12.52
C SER A 179 5.40 -26.40 -12.60
N ASP A 180 4.98 -26.96 -11.45
CA ASP A 180 3.90 -27.94 -11.33
C ASP A 180 2.53 -27.31 -11.02
N GLY A 181 2.47 -25.99 -10.88
CA GLY A 181 1.26 -25.23 -10.58
C GLY A 181 0.91 -25.11 -9.10
N SER A 182 1.79 -25.51 -8.18
CA SER A 182 1.62 -25.23 -6.75
C SER A 182 1.95 -23.77 -6.41
N ILE A 183 1.37 -23.25 -5.32
CA ILE A 183 1.65 -21.88 -4.86
C ILE A 183 2.96 -21.88 -4.08
N HIS A 184 3.95 -21.13 -4.56
CA HIS A 184 5.19 -20.87 -3.85
C HIS A 184 5.01 -19.75 -2.82
N HIS A 185 4.48 -18.60 -3.25
CA HIS A 185 4.23 -17.44 -2.38
C HIS A 185 2.95 -16.71 -2.77
N LYS A 186 2.30 -16.08 -1.78
CA LYS A 186 1.27 -15.05 -1.97
C LYS A 186 1.80 -13.72 -1.45
N LEU A 187 2.07 -12.80 -2.36
CA LEU A 187 2.67 -11.51 -2.04
C LEU A 187 1.58 -10.47 -1.79
N ILE A 188 1.70 -9.79 -0.65
CA ILE A 188 0.82 -8.71 -0.23
C ILE A 188 1.61 -7.40 -0.32
N GLY A 189 1.01 -6.37 -0.89
CA GLY A 189 1.61 -5.03 -0.89
C GLY A 189 0.80 -4.01 -1.69
N HIS A 190 0.34 -4.38 -2.89
CA HIS A 190 -0.55 -3.51 -3.65
C HIS A 190 -1.86 -3.27 -2.90
N THR A 191 -2.36 -2.04 -2.94
CA THR A 191 -3.61 -1.65 -2.24
C THR A 191 -4.83 -1.65 -3.16
N ASP A 192 -4.61 -1.93 -4.45
CA ASP A 192 -5.62 -2.06 -5.50
C ASP A 192 -5.17 -3.09 -6.56
N CYS A 193 -5.98 -3.30 -7.60
CA CYS A 193 -5.81 -4.31 -8.64
C CYS A 193 -4.41 -4.28 -9.26
N VAL A 194 -3.72 -5.42 -9.27
CA VAL A 194 -2.44 -5.58 -9.99
C VAL A 194 -2.72 -5.74 -11.47
N ARG A 195 -2.06 -4.95 -12.33
CA ARG A 195 -2.42 -4.79 -13.75
C ARG A 195 -1.43 -5.38 -14.72
N ASP A 196 -0.15 -5.37 -14.42
CA ASP A 196 0.87 -5.95 -15.29
C ASP A 196 2.10 -6.40 -14.51
N ILE A 197 2.87 -7.30 -15.11
CA ILE A 197 4.09 -7.88 -14.55
C ILE A 197 5.19 -7.79 -15.60
N SER A 198 6.40 -7.43 -15.18
CA SER A 198 7.59 -7.48 -16.04
C SER A 198 8.74 -8.17 -15.33
N ALA A 199 9.32 -9.19 -15.97
CA ALA A 199 10.49 -9.88 -15.47
C ALA A 199 11.72 -8.95 -15.53
N ILE A 200 12.51 -8.94 -14.46
CA ILE A 200 13.80 -8.25 -14.43
C ILE A 200 14.92 -9.25 -14.73
N ASN A 201 14.93 -10.37 -14.00
CA ASN A 201 15.83 -11.50 -14.19
C ASN A 201 15.16 -12.81 -13.73
N SER A 202 15.95 -13.86 -13.53
CA SER A 202 15.45 -15.17 -13.10
C SER A 202 14.78 -15.15 -11.72
N ASN A 203 15.14 -14.21 -10.83
CA ASN A 203 14.67 -14.21 -9.45
C ASN A 203 13.94 -12.93 -9.05
N GLU A 204 13.77 -11.98 -9.96
CA GLU A 204 13.15 -10.68 -9.65
C GLU A 204 12.23 -10.20 -10.77
N PHE A 205 11.19 -9.48 -10.37
CA PHE A 205 10.19 -8.92 -11.28
C PHE A 205 9.56 -7.65 -10.70
N LEU A 206 8.94 -6.87 -11.58
CA LEU A 206 8.15 -5.70 -11.25
C LEU A 206 6.67 -5.98 -11.48
N THR A 207 5.83 -5.34 -10.67
CA THR A 207 4.38 -5.24 -10.91
C THR A 207 3.94 -3.80 -10.91
N CYS A 208 2.87 -3.49 -11.64
CA CYS A 208 2.19 -2.18 -11.56
C CYS A 208 0.70 -2.37 -11.29
N ALA A 209 0.04 -1.37 -10.70
CA ALA A 209 -1.33 -1.51 -10.23
C ALA A 209 -2.18 -0.22 -10.33
N ASN A 210 -3.47 -0.38 -10.01
CA ASN A 210 -4.43 0.72 -9.86
C ASN A 210 -4.13 1.60 -8.62
N ASP A 211 -3.24 1.19 -7.71
CA ASP A 211 -2.82 2.05 -6.60
C ASP A 211 -1.76 3.11 -7.00
N ALA A 212 -1.55 3.28 -8.31
CA ALA A 212 -0.56 4.18 -8.92
C ALA A 212 0.90 3.88 -8.55
N THR A 213 1.20 2.66 -8.07
CA THR A 213 2.56 2.23 -7.72
C THR A 213 3.11 1.15 -8.64
N VAL A 214 4.44 1.14 -8.78
CA VAL A 214 5.21 0.00 -9.23
C VAL A 214 5.86 -0.66 -8.02
N ARG A 215 5.88 -1.99 -7.95
CA ARG A 215 6.56 -2.73 -6.88
C ARG A 215 7.56 -3.71 -7.46
N HIS A 216 8.72 -3.80 -6.83
CA HIS A 216 9.80 -4.73 -7.15
C HIS A 216 9.77 -5.88 -6.16
N TRP A 217 9.88 -7.11 -6.66
CA TRP A 217 9.72 -8.32 -5.88
C TRP A 217 10.85 -9.29 -6.13
N ASN A 218 11.18 -10.06 -5.10
CA ASN A 218 12.05 -11.22 -5.21
C ASN A 218 11.22 -12.51 -5.16
N VAL A 219 11.48 -13.41 -6.09
CA VAL A 219 10.75 -14.66 -6.26
C VAL A 219 11.03 -15.63 -5.12
N SER A 220 12.31 -15.84 -4.81
CA SER A 220 12.73 -16.81 -3.78
C SER A 220 12.34 -16.35 -2.37
N LEU A 221 12.54 -15.05 -2.07
CA LEU A 221 12.27 -14.49 -0.75
C LEU A 221 10.78 -14.24 -0.50
N GLY A 222 9.98 -14.02 -1.55
CA GLY A 222 8.57 -13.66 -1.41
C GLY A 222 8.36 -12.27 -0.81
N THR A 223 9.31 -11.35 -1.00
CA THR A 223 9.30 -10.01 -0.40
C THR A 223 9.33 -8.90 -1.44
N CYS A 224 8.72 -7.76 -1.10
CA CYS A 224 8.86 -6.53 -1.87
C CYS A 224 10.25 -5.90 -1.58
N LEU A 225 11.06 -5.71 -2.62
CA LEU A 225 12.38 -5.07 -2.55
C LEU A 225 12.30 -3.53 -2.64
N GLY A 226 11.27 -3.01 -3.31
CA GLY A 226 11.11 -1.57 -3.51
C GLY A 226 9.73 -1.20 -4.05
N THR A 227 9.34 0.06 -3.85
CA THR A 227 8.09 0.63 -4.40
C THR A 227 8.42 1.96 -5.07
N TYR A 228 8.01 2.12 -6.32
CA TYR A 228 8.24 3.32 -7.11
C TYR A 228 6.92 4.07 -7.29
N CYS A 229 6.94 5.34 -6.91
CA CYS A 229 5.79 6.23 -6.94
C CYS A 229 6.06 7.36 -7.93
N GLY A 230 5.03 7.78 -8.66
CA GLY A 230 5.12 8.96 -9.51
C GLY A 230 3.92 9.16 -10.42
N HIS A 231 3.28 8.07 -10.87
CA HIS A 231 1.99 8.17 -11.53
C HIS A 231 0.92 8.72 -10.59
N GLU A 232 -0.03 9.44 -11.15
CA GLU A 232 -1.13 10.06 -10.40
C GLU A 232 -2.43 9.26 -10.49
N ASN A 233 -2.44 8.21 -11.32
CA ASN A 233 -3.60 7.37 -11.56
C ASN A 233 -3.15 5.95 -11.94
N TYR A 234 -4.11 5.09 -12.27
CA TYR A 234 -3.91 3.66 -12.52
C TYR A 234 -2.80 3.40 -13.53
N ILE A 235 -1.88 2.50 -13.20
CA ILE A 235 -0.83 2.06 -14.12
C ILE A 235 -1.31 0.77 -14.79
N TYR A 236 -1.31 0.76 -16.11
CA TYR A 236 -1.92 -0.31 -16.91
C TYR A 236 -0.93 -1.28 -17.50
N SER A 237 0.30 -0.85 -17.77
CA SER A 237 1.35 -1.73 -18.30
C SER A 237 2.74 -1.30 -17.86
N ILE A 238 3.63 -2.28 -17.76
CA ILE A 238 5.03 -2.10 -17.36
C ILE A 238 5.96 -2.98 -18.20
N LEU A 239 7.12 -2.44 -18.57
CA LEU A 239 8.22 -3.17 -19.19
C LEU A 239 9.54 -2.81 -18.52
N ALA A 240 10.37 -3.82 -18.25
CA ALA A 240 11.73 -3.67 -17.76
C ALA A 240 12.73 -4.12 -18.83
N LEU A 241 13.82 -3.36 -18.95
CA LEU A 241 14.98 -3.64 -19.78
C LEU A 241 16.25 -3.61 -18.92
N GLU A 242 17.33 -4.18 -19.47
CA GLU A 242 18.67 -4.06 -18.90
C GLU A 242 18.71 -4.47 -17.42
N ASN A 243 18.08 -5.61 -17.11
CA ASN A 243 17.95 -6.10 -15.74
C ASN A 243 17.31 -5.08 -14.77
N GLY A 244 16.24 -4.40 -15.23
CA GLY A 244 15.47 -3.45 -14.41
C GLY A 244 16.05 -2.05 -14.34
N THR A 245 17.22 -1.82 -14.97
CA THR A 245 17.85 -0.49 -15.05
C THR A 245 16.97 0.52 -15.77
N SER A 246 16.27 0.09 -16.83
CA SER A 246 15.41 0.94 -17.65
C SER A 246 13.98 0.40 -17.62
N ILE A 247 13.03 1.18 -17.07
CA ILE A 247 11.63 0.75 -16.91
C ILE A 247 10.71 1.71 -17.66
N PHE A 248 9.66 1.18 -18.27
CA PHE A 248 8.62 1.94 -18.96
C PHE A 248 7.27 1.62 -18.34
N THR A 249 6.49 2.63 -18.02
CA THR A 249 5.14 2.48 -17.47
C THR A 249 4.15 3.38 -18.20
N CYS A 250 2.92 2.91 -18.36
CA CYS A 250 1.86 3.70 -18.96
C CYS A 250 0.58 3.69 -18.12
N SER A 251 -0.16 4.80 -18.14
CA SER A 251 -1.20 5.06 -17.15
C SER A 251 -2.42 5.80 -17.71
N GLU A 252 -3.50 5.74 -16.94
CA GLU A 252 -4.69 6.59 -17.05
C GLU A 252 -4.40 8.08 -16.79
N ASP A 253 -3.25 8.42 -16.22
CA ASP A 253 -2.80 9.82 -16.09
C ASP A 253 -2.35 10.43 -17.43
N ARG A 254 -2.52 9.70 -18.54
CA ARG A 254 -2.18 10.07 -19.92
C ARG A 254 -0.68 10.06 -20.21
N THR A 255 0.12 9.44 -19.36
CA THR A 255 1.58 9.46 -19.50
C THR A 255 2.18 8.10 -19.82
N LEU A 256 3.22 8.13 -20.64
CA LEU A 256 4.31 7.14 -20.67
C LEU A 256 5.45 7.70 -19.80
N ARG A 257 5.88 6.94 -18.80
CA ARG A 257 7.01 7.30 -17.94
C ARG A 257 8.17 6.35 -18.15
N ILE A 258 9.36 6.93 -18.18
CA ILE A 258 10.62 6.23 -18.32
C ILE A 258 11.38 6.42 -17.02
N TRP A 259 11.75 5.30 -16.40
CA TRP A 259 12.50 5.25 -15.17
C TRP A 259 13.89 4.70 -15.46
N HIS A 260 14.88 5.25 -14.79
CA HIS A 260 16.26 4.79 -14.86
C HIS A 260 16.80 4.63 -13.44
N ASN A 261 17.28 3.43 -13.10
CA ASN A 261 17.68 3.07 -11.73
C ASN A 261 16.61 3.42 -10.70
N SER A 262 15.37 3.04 -10.97
CA SER A 262 14.21 3.29 -10.08
C SER A 262 13.81 4.77 -9.90
N GLU A 263 14.52 5.70 -10.56
CA GLU A 263 14.15 7.13 -10.57
C GLU A 263 13.42 7.50 -11.86
N LEU A 264 12.42 8.38 -11.74
CA LEU A 264 11.73 8.91 -12.91
C LEU A 264 12.68 9.79 -13.73
N SER A 265 13.02 9.35 -14.93
CA SER A 265 13.94 10.06 -15.84
C SER A 265 13.21 10.93 -16.85
N GLN A 266 12.03 10.51 -17.32
CA GLN A 266 11.27 11.24 -18.31
C GLN A 266 9.78 10.93 -18.19
N THR A 267 8.94 11.94 -18.44
CA THR A 267 7.48 11.80 -18.59
C THR A 267 7.08 12.33 -19.95
N ILE A 268 6.38 11.50 -20.73
CA ILE A 268 5.81 11.85 -22.03
C ILE A 268 4.29 11.84 -21.89
N THR A 269 3.65 12.99 -22.02
CA THR A 269 2.18 13.07 -22.07
C THR A 269 1.68 12.76 -23.48
N LEU A 270 0.66 11.92 -23.59
CA LEU A 270 0.01 11.57 -24.86
C LEU A 270 -1.35 12.30 -24.97
N PRO A 271 -1.82 12.61 -26.20
CA PRO A 271 -3.10 13.29 -26.44
C PRO A 271 -4.27 12.30 -26.38
N THR A 272 -4.38 11.56 -25.28
CA THR A 272 -5.38 10.50 -25.08
C THR A 272 -5.83 10.51 -23.63
N GLN A 273 -6.91 9.78 -23.29
CA GLN A 273 -7.36 9.65 -21.89
C GLN A 273 -6.58 8.58 -21.12
N SER A 274 -6.30 7.45 -21.77
CA SER A 274 -5.58 6.33 -21.17
C SER A 274 -4.55 5.76 -22.13
N VAL A 275 -3.37 5.46 -21.61
CA VAL A 275 -2.36 4.67 -22.31
C VAL A 275 -2.41 3.26 -21.74
N TRP A 276 -2.90 2.30 -22.53
CA TRP A 276 -3.32 0.99 -22.03
C TRP A 276 -2.20 -0.04 -21.96
N CYS A 277 -1.28 -0.03 -22.93
CA CYS A 277 -0.33 -1.11 -23.10
C CYS A 277 0.99 -0.64 -23.69
N LEU A 278 2.04 -1.41 -23.41
CA LEU A 278 3.40 -1.22 -23.92
C LEU A 278 3.91 -2.49 -24.62
N ALA A 279 4.73 -2.30 -25.65
CA ALA A 279 5.63 -3.32 -26.20
C ALA A 279 6.98 -2.69 -26.56
N LEU A 280 8.00 -3.53 -26.72
CA LEU A 280 9.35 -3.11 -27.09
C LEU A 280 9.73 -3.69 -28.43
N LEU A 281 10.16 -2.82 -29.34
CA LEU A 281 10.77 -3.24 -30.57
C LEU A 281 12.21 -3.72 -30.31
N PRO A 282 12.74 -4.65 -31.13
CA PRO A 282 14.11 -5.16 -31.00
C PRO A 282 15.19 -4.06 -31.04
N ASN A 283 14.88 -2.91 -31.64
CA ASN A 283 15.77 -1.75 -31.74
C ASN A 283 15.74 -0.82 -30.51
N GLY A 284 15.00 -1.18 -29.45
CA GLY A 284 14.86 -0.42 -28.21
C GLY A 284 13.77 0.67 -28.22
N ASP A 285 13.03 0.81 -29.33
CA ASP A 285 11.91 1.74 -29.41
C ASP A 285 10.69 1.18 -28.64
N VAL A 286 9.93 2.08 -28.02
CA VAL A 286 8.77 1.75 -27.18
C VAL A 286 7.49 1.98 -27.97
N VAL A 287 6.62 0.99 -28.02
CA VAL A 287 5.32 1.02 -28.67
C VAL A 287 4.23 1.14 -27.61
N THR A 288 3.29 2.08 -27.80
CA THR A 288 2.16 2.28 -26.88
C THR A 288 0.82 2.13 -27.60
N GLY A 289 -0.14 1.44 -27.00
CA GLY A 289 -1.55 1.45 -27.42
C GLY A 289 -2.40 2.35 -26.52
N SER A 290 -3.26 3.17 -27.11
CA SER A 290 -3.98 4.24 -26.42
C SER A 290 -5.50 4.18 -26.61
N SER A 291 -6.24 4.86 -25.74
CA SER A 291 -7.71 4.93 -25.75
C SER A 291 -8.32 5.64 -26.97
N ASP A 292 -7.52 6.38 -27.71
CA ASP A 292 -7.91 7.08 -28.95
C ASP A 292 -7.81 6.18 -30.20
N GLY A 293 -7.52 4.89 -30.04
CA GLY A 293 -7.37 3.95 -31.15
C GLY A 293 -6.04 4.07 -31.91
N VAL A 294 -5.08 4.82 -31.38
CA VAL A 294 -3.78 5.05 -32.03
C VAL A 294 -2.69 4.23 -31.35
N VAL A 295 -1.83 3.62 -32.17
CA VAL A 295 -0.55 3.06 -31.73
C VAL A 295 0.53 4.12 -31.93
N ARG A 296 1.35 4.41 -30.91
CA ARG A 296 2.45 5.39 -31.02
C ARG A 296 3.78 4.73 -30.73
N ILE A 297 4.81 5.10 -31.48
CA ILE A 297 6.16 4.57 -31.32
C ILE A 297 7.08 5.71 -30.87
N PHE A 298 7.86 5.47 -29.84
CA PHE A 298 8.83 6.42 -29.28
C PHE A 298 10.23 5.86 -29.40
N SER A 299 11.17 6.67 -29.90
CA SER A 299 12.57 6.29 -30.04
C SER A 299 13.46 7.15 -29.16
N CYS A 300 14.56 6.58 -28.68
CA CYS A 300 15.67 7.33 -28.10
C CYS A 300 16.79 7.63 -29.10
N ASN A 301 16.70 7.10 -30.33
CA ASN A 301 17.62 7.42 -31.42
C ASN A 301 17.14 8.68 -32.16
N PRO A 302 17.91 9.79 -32.15
CA PRO A 302 17.55 11.02 -32.84
C PRO A 302 17.30 10.87 -34.34
N GLU A 303 17.95 9.90 -35.01
CA GLU A 303 17.75 9.65 -36.44
C GLU A 303 16.34 9.14 -36.76
N ARG A 304 15.69 8.49 -35.79
CA ARG A 304 14.35 7.93 -35.91
C ARG A 304 13.26 8.83 -35.34
N TYR A 305 13.59 10.04 -34.89
CA TYR A 305 12.55 10.98 -34.48
C TYR A 305 11.67 11.34 -35.67
N ALA A 306 10.40 11.60 -35.38
CA ALA A 306 9.48 12.22 -36.31
C ALA A 306 10.04 13.58 -36.75
N ASP A 307 9.66 14.04 -37.94
CA ASP A 307 10.01 15.38 -38.40
C ASP A 307 9.42 16.47 -37.48
N SER A 308 9.93 17.69 -37.64
CA SER A 308 9.56 18.82 -36.77
C SER A 308 8.07 19.19 -36.87
N GLU A 309 7.43 18.97 -38.01
CA GLU A 309 6.01 19.29 -38.22
C GLU A 309 5.16 18.31 -37.41
N THR A 310 5.41 17.00 -37.57
CA THR A 310 4.73 15.94 -36.83
C THR A 310 4.92 16.07 -35.31
N LEU A 311 6.12 16.44 -34.84
CA LEU A 311 6.38 16.68 -33.42
C LEU A 311 5.57 17.87 -32.90
N GLN A 312 5.49 18.96 -33.66
CA GLN A 312 4.74 20.15 -33.28
C GLN A 312 3.23 19.87 -33.27
N GLU A 313 2.72 19.10 -34.22
CA GLU A 313 1.32 18.65 -34.22
C GLU A 313 1.01 17.78 -32.99
N PHE A 314 1.89 16.84 -32.64
CA PHE A 314 1.73 16.03 -31.44
C PHE A 314 1.68 16.89 -30.17
N GLU A 315 2.57 17.88 -30.05
CA GLU A 315 2.56 18.82 -28.93
C GLU A 315 1.27 19.66 -28.88
N GLN A 316 0.76 20.11 -30.02
CA GLN A 316 -0.52 20.83 -30.11
C GLN A 316 -1.71 19.94 -29.73
N GLN A 317 -1.73 18.68 -30.15
CA GLN A 317 -2.74 17.72 -29.74
C GLN A 317 -2.72 17.51 -28.21
N VAL A 318 -1.53 17.37 -27.62
CA VAL A 318 -1.38 17.23 -26.16
C VAL A 318 -1.87 18.48 -25.44
N ALA A 319 -1.52 19.67 -25.94
CA ALA A 319 -1.98 20.93 -25.36
C ALA A 319 -3.50 21.11 -25.46
N SER A 320 -4.09 20.77 -26.61
CA SER A 320 -5.54 20.88 -26.82
C SER A 320 -6.34 19.93 -25.93
N VAL A 321 -5.89 18.69 -25.75
CA VAL A 321 -6.52 17.74 -24.82
C VAL A 321 -6.41 18.22 -23.37
N LYS A 322 -5.28 18.80 -22.96
CA LYS A 322 -5.13 19.41 -21.63
C LYS A 322 -6.11 20.56 -21.42
N LEU A 323 -6.28 21.42 -22.44
CA LEU A 323 -7.17 22.58 -22.39
C LEU A 323 -8.65 22.16 -22.44
N ASN A 324 -9.01 21.17 -23.24
CA ASN A 324 -10.36 20.61 -23.30
C ASN A 324 -10.74 19.89 -22.00
N ALA A 325 -9.82 19.13 -21.40
CA ALA A 325 -10.03 18.51 -20.07
C ALA A 325 -10.25 19.56 -18.96
N GLN A 326 -9.72 20.79 -19.13
CA GLN A 326 -9.99 21.92 -18.24
C GLN A 326 -11.34 22.59 -18.54
N GLN A 327 -11.85 22.51 -19.77
CA GLN A 327 -13.11 23.10 -20.22
C GLN A 327 -14.33 22.16 -20.09
N GLU A 328 -14.13 20.84 -20.07
CA GLU A 328 -15.19 19.85 -19.83
C GLU A 328 -15.19 19.44 -18.36
N LEU A 329 -16.14 19.99 -17.60
CA LEU A 329 -16.34 19.63 -16.21
C LEU A 329 -17.22 18.38 -16.12
N GLY A 330 -16.63 17.22 -15.84
CA GLY A 330 -17.39 15.99 -15.57
C GLY A 330 -18.22 15.48 -16.73
N GLY A 331 -17.76 15.70 -17.97
CA GLY A 331 -18.45 15.26 -19.18
C GLY A 331 -19.59 16.17 -19.62
N ILE A 332 -19.75 17.35 -19.01
CA ILE A 332 -20.74 18.35 -19.43
C ILE A 332 -20.03 19.50 -20.15
N LYS A 333 -20.46 19.77 -21.38
CA LYS A 333 -20.05 20.96 -22.14
C LYS A 333 -20.66 22.20 -21.49
N VAL A 334 -19.80 23.10 -21.03
CA VAL A 334 -20.21 24.32 -20.30
C VAL A 334 -21.24 25.18 -21.05
N LYS A 335 -21.21 25.12 -22.39
CA LYS A 335 -22.15 25.83 -23.28
C LYS A 335 -23.58 25.27 -23.31
N ASP A 336 -23.77 24.01 -22.88
CA ASP A 336 -25.07 23.33 -22.92
C ASP A 336 -25.79 23.40 -21.55
N LEU A 337 -25.19 24.10 -20.57
CA LEU A 337 -25.76 24.27 -19.23
C LEU A 337 -26.89 25.32 -19.23
N PRO A 338 -28.01 25.09 -18.52
CA PRO A 338 -29.10 26.05 -18.38
C PRO A 338 -28.66 27.37 -17.72
N ASP A 339 -29.26 28.49 -18.12
CA ASP A 339 -29.02 29.81 -17.52
C ASP A 339 -29.82 30.03 -16.21
N ALA A 340 -29.56 31.14 -15.52
CA ALA A 340 -30.21 31.48 -14.25
C ALA A 340 -31.75 31.49 -14.30
N LYS A 341 -32.37 31.61 -15.48
CA LYS A 341 -33.83 31.58 -15.62
C LYS A 341 -34.40 30.19 -15.33
N ALA A 342 -33.61 29.13 -15.45
CA ALA A 342 -34.03 27.77 -15.11
C ALA A 342 -34.34 27.59 -13.61
N LEU A 343 -33.89 28.50 -12.74
CA LEU A 343 -34.23 28.53 -11.31
C LEU A 343 -35.60 29.17 -11.02
N LEU A 344 -36.21 29.83 -12.00
CA LEU A 344 -37.57 30.39 -11.84
C LEU A 344 -38.63 29.28 -11.76
N GLN A 345 -38.32 28.09 -12.27
CA GLN A 345 -39.18 26.93 -12.12
C GLN A 345 -38.93 26.24 -10.79
N PRO A 346 -39.93 26.14 -9.89
CA PRO A 346 -39.78 25.48 -8.61
C PRO A 346 -39.41 24.00 -8.79
N GLY A 347 -38.62 23.47 -7.85
CA GLY A 347 -38.24 22.07 -7.85
C GLY A 347 -39.42 21.15 -7.54
N GLN A 348 -39.37 19.94 -8.07
CA GLN A 348 -40.44 18.93 -7.92
C GLN A 348 -40.31 18.12 -6.63
N ARG A 349 -39.11 18.06 -6.05
CA ARG A 349 -38.83 17.31 -4.82
C ARG A 349 -37.72 17.99 -4.02
N ASP A 350 -37.79 17.90 -2.69
CA ASP A 350 -36.74 18.39 -1.80
C ASP A 350 -35.39 17.74 -2.13
N GLY A 351 -34.31 18.52 -2.14
CA GLY A 351 -32.97 18.07 -2.50
C GLY A 351 -32.70 17.90 -4.00
N GLN A 352 -33.66 18.23 -4.89
CA GLN A 352 -33.41 18.21 -6.33
C GLN A 352 -32.29 19.19 -6.70
N THR A 353 -31.31 18.78 -7.51
CA THR A 353 -30.19 19.63 -7.91
C THR A 353 -30.30 20.14 -9.35
N LYS A 354 -29.79 21.36 -9.60
CA LYS A 354 -29.59 21.94 -10.93
C LYS A 354 -28.21 22.56 -11.02
N ILE A 355 -27.54 22.38 -12.15
CA ILE A 355 -26.28 23.04 -12.47
C ILE A 355 -26.59 24.16 -13.46
N ILE A 356 -26.23 25.39 -13.11
CA ILE A 356 -26.61 26.61 -13.81
C ILE A 356 -25.34 27.36 -14.23
N ASN A 357 -25.32 27.81 -15.49
CA ASN A 357 -24.32 28.74 -15.98
C ASN A 357 -24.81 30.17 -15.73
N ASP A 358 -24.16 30.87 -14.81
CA ASP A 358 -24.57 32.22 -14.36
C ASP A 358 -23.73 33.32 -15.03
N GLY A 359 -23.17 33.05 -16.22
CA GLY A 359 -22.34 33.97 -17.00
C GLY A 359 -20.88 34.03 -16.52
N ASP A 360 -20.66 34.20 -15.22
CA ASP A 360 -19.31 34.36 -14.62
C ASP A 360 -18.77 33.07 -13.96
N ALA A 361 -19.66 32.14 -13.57
CA ALA A 361 -19.28 30.85 -12.99
C ALA A 361 -20.42 29.83 -13.10
N ILE A 362 -20.05 28.55 -13.13
CA ILE A 362 -21.01 27.44 -13.06
C ILE A 362 -21.34 27.16 -11.60
N ARG A 363 -22.62 27.07 -11.27
CA ARG A 363 -23.11 26.96 -9.89
C ARG A 363 -24.12 25.82 -9.75
N ALA A 364 -24.01 25.06 -8.66
CA ALA A 364 -25.00 24.06 -8.30
C ALA A 364 -26.03 24.65 -7.31
N TYR A 365 -27.31 24.35 -7.51
CA TYR A 365 -28.43 24.76 -6.68
C TYR A 365 -29.24 23.54 -6.25
N SER A 366 -29.73 23.50 -5.00
CA SER A 366 -30.63 22.49 -4.44
C SER A 366 -32.00 23.09 -4.22
N TRP A 367 -33.07 22.38 -4.52
CA TRP A 367 -34.42 22.81 -4.15
C TRP A 367 -34.68 22.53 -2.67
N SER A 368 -35.08 23.56 -1.92
CA SER A 368 -35.64 23.40 -0.58
C SER A 368 -37.15 23.52 -0.64
N GLN A 369 -37.84 22.43 -0.31
CA GLN A 369 -39.29 22.35 -0.25
C GLN A 369 -39.83 23.04 1.01
N ASN A 370 -39.04 23.08 2.09
CA ASN A 370 -39.37 23.85 3.30
C ASN A 370 -39.34 25.37 3.04
N GLU A 371 -38.32 25.85 2.31
CA GLU A 371 -38.15 27.28 2.02
C GLU A 371 -38.77 27.72 0.67
N GLN A 372 -39.34 26.79 -0.09
CA GLN A 372 -39.93 26.99 -1.43
C GLN A 372 -39.00 27.76 -2.39
N ARG A 373 -37.70 27.49 -2.33
CA ARG A 373 -36.71 28.17 -3.17
C ARG A 373 -35.50 27.29 -3.49
N TRP A 374 -34.79 27.66 -4.56
CA TRP A 374 -33.48 27.10 -4.87
C TRP A 374 -32.41 27.72 -3.97
N ILE A 375 -31.70 26.88 -3.23
CA ILE A 375 -30.58 27.23 -2.37
C ILE A 375 -29.29 26.95 -3.13
N LYS A 376 -28.41 27.94 -3.24
CA LYS A 376 -27.09 27.79 -3.87
C LYS A 376 -26.21 26.88 -3.02
N ILE A 377 -25.70 25.80 -3.60
CA ILE A 377 -24.87 24.79 -2.92
C ILE A 377 -23.37 25.06 -3.14
N GLY A 378 -22.97 25.60 -4.30
CA GLY A 378 -21.55 25.90 -4.56
C GLY A 378 -21.21 26.25 -6.01
N ASN A 379 -19.95 26.57 -6.27
CA ASN A 379 -19.39 26.71 -7.63
C ASN A 379 -18.88 25.34 -8.11
N VAL A 380 -19.06 25.01 -9.38
CA VAL A 380 -18.63 23.73 -9.97
C VAL A 380 -17.27 23.93 -10.65
N MET A 381 -16.21 23.34 -10.07
CA MET A 381 -14.91 23.05 -10.70
C MET A 381 -14.72 21.53 -10.56
N GLY A 382 -14.80 20.72 -11.60
CA GLY A 382 -13.77 20.52 -12.62
C GLY A 382 -13.23 19.12 -12.39
N ALA A 383 -14.06 18.12 -12.70
CA ALA A 383 -13.83 16.74 -12.27
C ALA A 383 -14.49 15.73 -13.19
N SER A 384 -13.66 14.95 -13.87
CA SER A 384 -14.02 13.87 -14.77
C SER A 384 -14.64 12.67 -14.05
N GLY A 385 -15.92 12.39 -14.32
CA GLY A 385 -16.49 11.04 -14.40
C GLY A 385 -17.21 10.49 -13.17
N GLY A 386 -18.53 10.64 -13.12
CA GLY A 386 -19.43 9.86 -12.26
C GLY A 386 -20.90 10.17 -12.58
N SER A 387 -21.62 9.21 -13.14
CA SER A 387 -23.05 9.30 -13.44
C SER A 387 -23.91 9.37 -12.17
N VAL A 388 -25.06 10.05 -12.30
CA VAL A 388 -25.97 10.47 -11.22
C VAL A 388 -26.52 9.32 -10.37
N ALA A 389 -26.18 9.34 -9.07
CA ALA A 389 -27.05 8.92 -7.97
C ALA A 389 -26.72 9.79 -6.73
N THR A 390 -27.62 10.70 -6.37
CA THR A 390 -27.44 11.70 -5.29
C THR A 390 -27.29 11.05 -3.91
N SER A 391 -26.09 11.12 -3.32
CA SER A 391 -25.75 10.56 -1.98
C SER A 391 -25.84 11.57 -0.83
N GLY A 392 -26.20 12.83 -1.08
CA GLY A 392 -26.18 13.89 -0.05
C GLY A 392 -24.79 14.46 0.25
N LYS A 393 -23.76 14.04 -0.49
CA LYS A 393 -22.37 14.48 -0.39
C LYS A 393 -22.08 15.70 -1.28
N GLN A 394 -21.12 16.53 -0.85
CA GLN A 394 -20.61 17.71 -1.54
C GLN A 394 -19.41 17.34 -2.42
N LEU A 395 -19.38 17.83 -3.66
CA LEU A 395 -18.32 17.52 -4.62
C LEU A 395 -17.15 18.51 -4.51
N TYR A 396 -15.92 18.02 -4.33
CA TYR A 396 -14.69 18.83 -4.35
C TYR A 396 -13.57 18.09 -5.09
N ASN A 397 -12.95 18.75 -6.08
CA ASN A 397 -11.95 18.14 -6.99
C ASN A 397 -12.36 16.78 -7.58
N GLY A 398 -13.67 16.55 -7.73
CA GLY A 398 -14.22 15.33 -8.33
C GLY A 398 -14.44 14.15 -7.44
N ILE A 399 -14.23 14.34 -6.16
CA ILE A 399 -14.51 13.34 -5.15
C ILE A 399 -15.70 13.86 -4.33
N GLU A 400 -16.64 12.98 -4.04
CA GLU A 400 -17.76 13.27 -3.14
C GLU A 400 -17.29 13.21 -1.68
N TYR A 401 -17.56 14.27 -0.92
CA TYR A 401 -17.24 14.42 0.49
C TYR A 401 -18.47 14.75 1.31
N ASP A 402 -18.61 14.23 2.52
CA ASP A 402 -19.73 14.59 3.39
C ASP A 402 -19.75 16.09 3.73
N TYR A 403 -18.56 16.71 3.87
CA TYR A 403 -18.38 18.14 4.11
C TYR A 403 -17.25 18.71 3.25
N VAL A 404 -17.42 19.97 2.81
CA VAL A 404 -16.33 20.77 2.23
C VAL A 404 -16.29 22.11 2.96
N PHE A 405 -15.45 22.20 3.99
CA PHE A 405 -15.35 23.39 4.82
C PHE A 405 -14.57 24.51 4.14
N SER A 406 -14.86 25.76 4.51
CA SER A 406 -14.08 26.94 4.11
C SER A 406 -13.29 27.40 5.33
N VAL A 407 -11.96 27.34 5.24
CA VAL A 407 -11.06 27.63 6.35
C VAL A 407 -10.34 28.95 6.07
N ASP A 408 -10.63 29.96 6.89
CA ASP A 408 -9.94 31.24 6.90
C ASP A 408 -8.71 31.15 7.81
N ILE A 409 -7.53 31.39 7.25
CA ILE A 409 -6.26 31.15 7.96
C ILE A 409 -5.55 32.47 8.30
N GLN A 410 -5.72 33.52 7.48
CA GLN A 410 -5.17 34.86 7.70
C GLN A 410 -6.04 35.95 7.07
N ASP A 411 -6.07 37.14 7.68
CA ASP A 411 -6.79 38.31 7.15
C ASP A 411 -6.23 38.73 5.78
N GLY A 412 -7.08 38.70 4.75
CA GLY A 412 -6.75 39.14 3.39
C GLY A 412 -6.41 38.03 2.38
N ILE A 413 -6.35 36.76 2.80
CA ILE A 413 -6.20 35.60 1.89
C ILE A 413 -7.59 34.94 1.71
N PRO A 414 -8.00 34.58 0.48
CA PRO A 414 -9.28 33.90 0.26
C PRO A 414 -9.38 32.57 1.04
N PRO A 415 -10.56 32.23 1.60
CA PRO A 415 -10.76 30.98 2.33
C PRO A 415 -10.39 29.75 1.50
N LEU A 416 -9.62 28.86 2.11
CA LEU A 416 -9.19 27.60 1.49
C LEU A 416 -10.22 26.50 1.74
N LYS A 417 -10.39 25.59 0.78
CA LYS A 417 -11.39 24.53 0.85
C LYS A 417 -10.81 23.24 1.43
N LEU A 418 -11.48 22.70 2.46
CA LEU A 418 -11.09 21.50 3.17
C LEU A 418 -12.15 20.41 2.99
N PRO A 419 -11.91 19.40 2.14
CA PRO A 419 -12.83 18.29 1.95
C PRO A 419 -12.71 17.23 3.05
N TYR A 420 -13.83 16.72 3.57
CA TYR A 420 -13.88 15.78 4.68
C TYR A 420 -15.07 14.80 4.56
N ASN A 421 -14.84 13.50 4.70
CA ASN A 421 -15.90 12.50 4.91
C ASN A 421 -15.97 12.09 6.39
N ASN A 422 -17.17 11.73 6.87
CA ASN A 422 -17.43 11.27 8.24
C ASN A 422 -16.63 10.01 8.63
N ASP A 423 -16.19 9.22 7.66
CA ASP A 423 -15.38 8.01 7.86
C ASP A 423 -13.86 8.31 7.88
N GLN A 424 -13.46 9.55 7.62
CA GLN A 424 -12.06 9.98 7.65
C GLN A 424 -11.67 10.51 9.03
N ASP A 425 -10.39 10.34 9.39
CA ASP A 425 -9.81 10.93 10.59
C ASP A 425 -9.62 12.45 10.39
N PRO A 426 -10.29 13.31 11.18
CA PRO A 426 -10.13 14.77 11.12
C PRO A 426 -8.68 15.25 11.19
N TRP A 427 -7.82 14.55 11.94
CA TRP A 427 -6.42 14.91 12.10
C TRP A 427 -5.61 14.64 10.84
N HIS A 428 -5.87 13.50 10.18
CA HIS A 428 -5.23 13.17 8.92
C HIS A 428 -5.66 14.12 7.80
N VAL A 429 -6.95 14.46 7.75
CA VAL A 429 -7.48 15.42 6.75
C VAL A 429 -6.94 16.83 7.00
N ALA A 430 -6.85 17.28 8.26
CA ALA A 430 -6.23 18.54 8.62
C ALA A 430 -4.74 18.58 8.23
N GLN A 431 -3.99 17.51 8.48
CA GLN A 431 -2.57 17.42 8.13
C GLN A 431 -2.35 17.47 6.61
N LYS A 432 -3.16 16.71 5.86
CA LYS A 432 -3.15 16.73 4.40
C LYS A 432 -3.52 18.12 3.86
N PHE A 433 -4.56 18.74 4.40
CA PHE A 433 -4.97 20.09 4.04
C PHE A 433 -3.87 21.14 4.26
N LEU A 434 -3.16 21.08 5.39
CA LEU A 434 -2.03 21.98 5.65
C LEU A 434 -0.87 21.74 4.67
N HIS A 435 -0.55 20.48 4.41
CA HIS A 435 0.50 20.09 3.47
C HIS A 435 0.19 20.55 2.03
N ASP A 436 -1.00 20.25 1.53
CA ASP A 436 -1.42 20.52 0.15
C ASP A 436 -1.53 22.03 -0.15
N ASN A 437 -1.69 22.86 0.88
CA ASN A 437 -1.76 24.31 0.75
C ASN A 437 -0.48 25.04 1.25
N GLY A 438 0.58 24.30 1.58
CA GLY A 438 1.85 24.88 2.02
C GLY A 438 1.77 25.67 3.34
N LEU A 439 0.87 25.27 4.24
CA LEU A 439 0.57 25.95 5.50
C LEU A 439 1.39 25.38 6.66
N SER A 440 1.63 26.21 7.68
CA SER A 440 2.40 25.81 8.87
C SER A 440 1.72 24.69 9.65
N GLN A 441 2.50 23.69 10.07
CA GLN A 441 2.04 22.57 10.91
C GLN A 441 1.54 23.01 12.29
N LEU A 442 1.84 24.25 12.72
CA LEU A 442 1.32 24.83 13.96
C LEU A 442 -0.22 25.00 13.95
N PHE A 443 -0.84 25.02 12.76
CA PHE A 443 -2.29 25.11 12.62
C PHE A 443 -2.99 23.75 12.68
N LEU A 444 -2.27 22.64 12.85
CA LEU A 444 -2.84 21.29 12.79
C LEU A 444 -3.95 21.08 13.83
N ASP A 445 -3.67 21.40 15.09
CA ASP A 445 -4.66 21.31 16.17
C ASP A 445 -5.88 22.19 15.89
N GLN A 446 -5.67 23.40 15.37
CA GLN A 446 -6.75 24.34 15.09
C GLN A 446 -7.64 23.85 13.96
N VAL A 447 -7.06 23.34 12.87
CA VAL A 447 -7.81 22.84 11.70
C VAL A 447 -8.50 21.51 12.01
N ALA A 448 -7.85 20.60 12.74
CA ALA A 448 -8.47 19.33 13.14
C ALA A 448 -9.65 19.54 14.09
N ASN A 449 -9.49 20.39 15.10
CA ASN A 449 -10.60 20.73 16.00
C ASN A 449 -11.70 21.52 15.28
N PHE A 450 -11.36 22.32 14.27
CA PHE A 450 -12.34 22.96 13.40
C PHE A 450 -13.15 21.93 12.61
N ILE A 451 -12.53 20.90 12.03
CA ILE A 451 -13.27 19.80 11.36
C ILE A 451 -14.23 19.14 12.35
N ILE A 452 -13.71 18.70 13.51
CA ILE A 452 -14.47 18.01 14.55
C ILE A 452 -15.68 18.84 15.00
N LYS A 453 -15.47 20.14 15.25
CA LYS A 453 -16.52 21.04 15.73
C LYS A 453 -17.61 21.31 14.70
N ASN A 454 -17.27 21.30 13.41
CA ASN A 454 -18.19 21.70 12.34
C ASN A 454 -18.83 20.51 11.61
N SER A 455 -18.48 19.27 11.96
CA SER A 455 -19.01 18.05 11.35
C SER A 455 -20.18 17.40 12.12
N GLU A 456 -20.88 18.08 13.03
CA GLU A 456 -21.91 17.43 13.88
C GLU A 456 -23.38 17.60 13.45
N SER A 457 -24.07 16.46 13.42
CA SER A 457 -25.34 16.25 14.13
C SER A 457 -25.34 14.81 14.66
N ALA A 458 -25.11 14.60 15.96
CA ALA A 458 -25.53 13.36 16.59
C ALA A 458 -27.03 13.48 16.92
N PRO A 459 -27.83 12.47 16.55
CA PRO A 459 -28.46 11.70 17.62
C PRO A 459 -28.26 10.20 17.43
N VAL A 460 -27.98 9.57 18.56
CA VAL A 460 -28.06 8.13 18.84
C VAL A 460 -29.24 7.47 18.11
N LEU A 461 -28.96 6.58 17.15
CA LEU A 461 -29.88 5.60 16.56
C LEU A 461 -29.04 4.36 16.20
N LYS A 462 -29.07 3.28 16.98
CA LYS A 462 -29.93 2.12 16.75
C LYS A 462 -30.13 1.81 15.25
N THR A 463 -29.29 0.92 14.73
CA THR A 463 -29.66 0.06 13.60
C THR A 463 -29.63 -1.38 14.08
N ASP A 464 -30.77 -1.80 14.62
CA ASP A 464 -31.22 -3.19 14.51
C ASP A 464 -31.40 -3.50 13.02
N ALA A 465 -30.33 -3.98 12.41
CA ALA A 465 -30.37 -4.90 11.27
C ALA A 465 -29.22 -5.87 11.48
N GLN A 466 -29.57 -6.93 12.22
CA GLN A 466 -28.73 -8.05 12.58
C GLN A 466 -28.11 -8.69 11.34
N TYR A 467 -26.79 -8.59 11.20
CA TYR A 467 -26.01 -9.81 10.99
C TYR A 467 -25.22 -10.04 12.28
N ALA A 468 -25.77 -10.94 13.08
CA ALA A 468 -25.10 -11.51 14.23
C ALA A 468 -24.02 -12.46 13.73
N ASP A 469 -22.77 -12.24 14.15
CA ASP A 469 -21.94 -13.39 14.48
C ASP A 469 -22.59 -14.04 15.72
N PRO A 470 -22.92 -15.35 15.70
CA PRO A 470 -23.62 -16.03 16.78
C PRO A 470 -22.95 -16.00 18.17
N PHE A 471 -21.76 -15.38 18.36
CA PHE A 471 -21.07 -15.45 19.66
C PHE A 471 -20.63 -14.18 20.38
N THR A 472 -20.68 -12.94 19.86
CA THR A 472 -20.34 -11.75 20.70
C THR A 472 -21.08 -10.44 20.35
N GLY A 473 -21.93 -9.97 21.27
CA GLY A 473 -22.74 -8.74 21.16
C GLY A 473 -22.03 -7.43 21.55
N GLY A 474 -22.66 -6.31 21.18
CA GLY A 474 -22.14 -4.93 21.19
C GLY A 474 -21.71 -4.32 22.53
N SER A 475 -21.00 -3.19 22.42
CA SER A 475 -20.19 -2.47 23.44
C SER A 475 -18.72 -2.92 23.51
N ARG A 476 -17.98 -2.76 22.40
CA ARG A 476 -16.54 -3.06 22.32
C ARG A 476 -15.73 -1.98 23.04
N TYR A 477 -15.03 -2.37 24.10
CA TYR A 477 -13.91 -1.64 24.66
C TYR A 477 -12.72 -1.77 23.71
N ILE A 478 -12.16 -0.64 23.27
CA ILE A 478 -10.97 -0.60 22.42
C ILE A 478 -9.88 0.10 23.26
N PRO A 479 -8.79 -0.60 23.64
CA PRO A 479 -7.65 0.04 24.28
C PRO A 479 -7.14 1.18 23.40
N GLN A 480 -7.12 2.40 23.93
CA GLN A 480 -6.72 3.57 23.14
C GLN A 480 -5.26 3.46 22.66
N SER A 481 -5.04 3.98 21.46
CA SER A 481 -3.74 4.28 20.86
C SER A 481 -3.88 5.60 20.11
N THR A 482 -3.40 6.68 20.70
CA THR A 482 -3.16 7.93 19.98
C THR A 482 -1.73 8.38 20.23
N THR A 483 -1.00 8.50 19.12
CA THR A 483 0.26 9.21 19.01
C THR A 483 0.06 10.65 19.46
N ASN A 484 0.72 11.07 20.55
CA ASN A 484 1.00 12.49 20.74
C ASN A 484 2.42 12.72 21.25
N THR A 485 3.05 13.64 20.52
CA THR A 485 4.19 14.49 20.81
C THR A 485 4.28 14.88 22.29
N ALA A 486 5.28 14.37 22.98
CA ALA A 486 5.68 14.89 24.28
C ALA A 486 6.43 16.22 24.09
N SER A 487 5.91 17.28 24.68
CA SER A 487 6.62 18.52 24.98
C SER A 487 7.83 18.21 25.87
N HIS A 488 9.03 18.34 25.31
CA HIS A 488 10.27 18.26 26.07
C HIS A 488 10.49 19.56 26.86
N GLU A 489 10.23 19.53 28.18
CA GLU A 489 10.94 20.40 29.12
C GLU A 489 12.29 19.73 29.46
N PHE A 490 13.40 20.38 29.10
CA PHE A 490 14.67 20.13 29.75
C PHE A 490 15.36 21.45 30.06
N THR A 491 15.52 21.67 31.36
CA THR A 491 16.19 22.81 31.99
C THR A 491 17.62 23.02 31.50
N ARG A 492 17.94 24.28 31.24
CA ARG A 492 19.29 24.83 30.98
C ARG A 492 20.33 24.30 31.97
N SER A 493 21.42 23.78 31.43
CA SER A 493 22.74 23.96 32.05
C SER A 493 23.71 24.44 30.97
N THR A 494 24.47 25.46 31.35
CA THR A 494 25.35 26.29 30.54
C THR A 494 26.70 25.62 30.26
N ALA A 495 27.15 25.56 28.99
CA ALA A 495 28.50 25.98 28.58
C ALA A 495 28.81 25.72 27.07
N SER A 496 29.36 26.77 26.46
CA SER A 496 30.21 26.88 25.25
C SER A 496 29.71 26.42 23.86
N ASN A 497 29.57 27.42 23.00
CA ASN A 497 29.31 27.37 21.57
C ASN A 497 30.40 26.66 20.75
N SER A 498 29.97 25.77 19.85
CA SER A 498 30.52 25.65 18.49
C SER A 498 29.41 25.16 17.56
N SER A 499 29.19 25.89 16.48
CA SER A 499 28.15 25.69 15.48
C SER A 499 28.47 24.50 14.57
N ASP A 500 27.73 23.40 14.74
CA ASP A 500 27.43 22.40 13.70
C ASP A 500 26.04 21.84 14.03
N ALA A 501 25.09 21.92 13.11
CA ALA A 501 23.74 21.39 13.33
C ALA A 501 23.77 19.85 13.24
N SER A 502 24.10 19.19 14.35
CA SER A 502 24.19 17.73 14.43
C SER A 502 22.81 17.07 14.33
N VAL A 503 22.67 16.09 13.42
CA VAL A 503 21.49 15.22 13.30
C VAL A 503 21.21 14.50 14.64
N PRO A 504 19.96 14.40 15.12
CA PRO A 504 19.63 13.68 16.35
C PRO A 504 20.09 12.21 16.29
N SER A 505 20.85 11.77 17.29
CA SER A 505 21.27 10.36 17.41
C SER A 505 20.25 9.56 18.23
N TYR A 506 19.78 8.44 17.67
CA TYR A 506 18.80 7.55 18.31
C TYR A 506 19.46 6.31 18.95
N ILE A 507 20.74 6.09 18.63
CA ILE A 507 21.53 4.91 18.98
C ILE A 507 22.81 5.40 19.68
N PRO A 508 23.17 4.88 20.87
CA PRO A 508 22.49 3.81 21.58
C PRO A 508 21.28 4.29 22.39
N HIS A 509 20.22 3.48 22.40
CA HIS A 509 19.10 3.66 23.33
C HIS A 509 19.38 2.88 24.62
N THR A 510 19.41 3.56 25.77
CA THR A 510 19.83 2.95 27.04
C THR A 510 18.75 2.94 28.13
N LYS A 511 17.56 3.48 27.83
CA LYS A 511 16.44 3.57 28.77
C LYS A 511 15.34 2.57 28.38
N TYR A 512 14.54 2.14 29.36
CA TYR A 512 13.34 1.36 29.04
C TYR A 512 12.20 2.27 28.58
N LEU A 513 11.55 1.90 27.49
CA LEU A 513 10.32 2.54 27.02
C LEU A 513 9.12 2.01 27.81
N LYS A 514 8.20 2.91 28.16
CA LYS A 514 6.95 2.61 28.87
C LYS A 514 5.74 2.85 27.97
N LEU A 515 4.73 2.00 28.11
CA LEU A 515 3.43 2.12 27.46
C LEU A 515 2.39 2.43 28.54
N GLU A 516 2.30 3.70 28.91
CA GLU A 516 1.52 4.19 30.07
C GLU A 516 0.19 4.86 29.71
N GLN A 517 -0.04 5.15 28.44
CA GLN A 517 -1.27 5.82 27.98
C GLN A 517 -2.50 4.92 28.18
N ALA A 518 -3.53 5.42 28.88
CA ALA A 518 -4.77 4.70 29.15
C ALA A 518 -5.90 5.62 29.64
N ASN A 519 -7.15 5.23 29.39
CA ASN A 519 -8.31 5.82 30.05
C ASN A 519 -8.77 4.93 31.20
N LEU A 520 -8.21 5.13 32.40
CA LEU A 520 -8.48 4.31 33.60
C LEU A 520 -9.98 4.20 33.93
N SER A 521 -10.76 5.26 33.72
CA SER A 521 -12.22 5.23 33.92
C SER A 521 -12.91 4.23 33.01
N GLN A 522 -12.58 4.22 31.71
CA GLN A 522 -13.17 3.27 30.76
C GLN A 522 -12.74 1.83 31.04
N ILE A 523 -11.50 1.61 31.48
CA ILE A 523 -11.04 0.27 31.89
C ILE A 523 -11.89 -0.22 33.07
N LEU A 524 -12.04 0.62 34.08
CA LEU A 524 -12.82 0.28 35.27
C LEU A 524 -14.29 0.03 34.96
N GLU A 525 -14.92 0.86 34.14
CA GLU A 525 -16.30 0.66 33.68
C GLU A 525 -16.45 -0.69 32.97
N LYS A 526 -15.49 -1.05 32.11
CA LYS A 526 -15.54 -2.34 31.42
C LYS A 526 -15.33 -3.52 32.35
N ILE A 527 -14.41 -3.42 33.31
CA ILE A 527 -14.23 -4.45 34.35
C ILE A 527 -15.52 -4.59 35.17
N LYS A 528 -16.15 -3.49 35.60
CA LYS A 528 -17.42 -3.51 36.33
C LYS A 528 -18.53 -4.18 35.51
N GLU A 529 -18.67 -3.82 34.24
CA GLU A 529 -19.64 -4.42 33.31
C GLU A 529 -19.46 -5.95 33.24
N LEU A 530 -18.24 -6.43 32.99
CA LEU A 530 -17.94 -7.86 32.85
C LEU A 530 -18.06 -8.61 34.19
N ASN A 531 -17.69 -7.96 35.30
CA ASN A 531 -17.81 -8.51 36.64
C ASN A 531 -19.27 -8.79 37.05
N THR A 532 -20.24 -8.01 36.55
CA THR A 532 -21.67 -8.29 36.82
C THR A 532 -22.10 -9.67 36.34
N LYS A 533 -21.44 -10.17 35.28
CA LYS A 533 -21.72 -11.46 34.64
C LYS A 533 -20.94 -12.63 35.26
N GLN A 534 -20.08 -12.37 36.25
CA GLN A 534 -19.29 -13.40 36.94
C GLN A 534 -20.03 -14.00 38.13
N ASN A 535 -19.66 -15.25 38.46
CA ASN A 535 -20.09 -15.99 39.65
C ASN A 535 -18.90 -16.23 40.58
N ASP A 536 -19.15 -16.57 41.85
CA ASP A 536 -18.10 -16.96 42.79
C ASP A 536 -17.32 -18.19 42.26
N PRO A 537 -15.98 -18.25 42.40
CA PRO A 537 -15.10 -17.34 43.15
C PRO A 537 -14.54 -16.15 42.33
N PHE A 538 -14.97 -15.96 41.08
CA PHE A 538 -14.39 -14.96 40.16
C PHE A 538 -15.08 -13.59 40.22
N LYS A 539 -16.21 -13.50 40.93
CA LYS A 539 -16.93 -12.26 41.16
C LYS A 539 -16.29 -11.45 42.28
N VAL A 540 -16.07 -10.17 42.03
CA VAL A 540 -15.44 -9.25 42.99
C VAL A 540 -16.42 -8.15 43.41
N PRO A 541 -16.51 -7.76 44.69
CA PRO A 541 -17.27 -6.59 45.13
C PRO A 541 -16.86 -5.28 44.42
N ASN A 542 -17.83 -4.42 44.06
CA ASN A 542 -17.57 -3.20 43.28
C ASN A 542 -16.64 -2.20 43.98
N ASP A 543 -16.70 -2.11 45.31
CA ASP A 543 -15.80 -1.30 46.15
C ASP A 543 -14.33 -1.75 46.01
N LYS A 544 -14.10 -3.06 45.87
CA LYS A 544 -12.77 -3.61 45.60
C LYS A 544 -12.30 -3.33 44.17
N LEU A 545 -13.19 -3.34 43.18
CA LEU A 545 -12.82 -2.98 41.81
C LEU A 545 -12.36 -1.53 41.68
N GLU A 546 -12.96 -0.60 42.41
CA GLU A 546 -12.56 0.80 42.43
C GLU A 546 -11.15 1.03 42.96
N SER A 547 -10.63 0.09 43.78
CA SER A 547 -9.24 0.14 44.26
C SER A 547 -8.21 -0.13 43.16
N LEU A 548 -8.59 -0.76 42.03
CA LEU A 548 -7.67 -1.09 40.93
C LEU A 548 -7.17 0.13 40.17
N VAL A 549 -8.00 1.18 40.05
CA VAL A 549 -7.60 2.45 39.42
C VAL A 549 -6.53 3.16 40.27
N LYS A 550 -6.51 2.91 41.58
CA LYS A 550 -5.53 3.47 42.51
C LYS A 550 -4.18 2.75 42.46
N LEU A 551 -4.08 1.59 41.80
CA LEU A 551 -2.79 0.88 41.59
C LEU A 551 -1.90 1.55 40.54
N ALA A 552 -2.48 2.37 39.66
CA ALA A 552 -1.76 3.06 38.59
C ALA A 552 -1.25 4.46 38.99
N GLY A 553 -1.42 4.89 40.24
CA GLY A 553 -1.02 6.22 40.73
C GLY A 553 -0.13 6.18 41.99
N ASP A 554 0.79 7.14 42.10
CA ASP A 554 1.88 7.14 43.09
C ASP A 554 1.46 7.44 44.56
N GLN A 555 0.19 7.74 44.85
CA GLN A 555 -0.27 8.24 46.15
C GLN A 555 -1.13 7.27 46.98
N ALA A 556 -1.12 5.96 46.71
CA ALA A 556 -1.92 4.97 47.45
C ALA A 556 -1.22 4.46 48.73
N SER A 557 -1.97 4.31 49.83
CA SER A 557 -1.48 3.68 51.06
C SER A 557 -1.18 2.18 50.87
N GLU A 558 -0.19 1.63 51.59
CA GLU A 558 0.23 0.21 51.52
C GLU A 558 -0.90 -0.82 51.68
N GLN A 559 -1.88 -0.56 52.56
CA GLN A 559 -3.01 -1.46 52.78
C GLN A 559 -3.94 -1.53 51.56
N LEU A 560 -4.22 -0.39 50.92
CA LEU A 560 -5.00 -0.31 49.67
C LEU A 560 -4.30 -1.02 48.50
N LYS A 561 -2.97 -0.96 48.41
CA LYS A 561 -2.20 -1.68 47.38
C LYS A 561 -2.33 -3.19 47.54
N THR A 562 -2.29 -3.69 48.78
CA THR A 562 -2.42 -5.13 49.08
C THR A 562 -3.80 -5.68 48.70
N ASP A 563 -4.87 -4.96 49.08
CA ASP A 563 -6.24 -5.36 48.74
C ASP A 563 -6.49 -5.31 47.23
N ALA A 564 -5.99 -4.29 46.55
CA ALA A 564 -6.11 -4.16 45.10
C ALA A 564 -5.28 -5.22 44.35
N LEU A 565 -4.09 -5.59 44.84
CA LEU A 565 -3.28 -6.70 44.31
C LEU A 565 -3.99 -8.05 44.45
N SER A 566 -4.61 -8.31 45.61
CA SER A 566 -5.39 -9.55 45.81
C SER A 566 -6.57 -9.62 44.83
N THR A 567 -7.22 -8.48 44.60
CA THR A 567 -8.31 -8.35 43.64
C THR A 567 -7.82 -8.61 42.21
N LEU A 568 -6.71 -7.99 41.81
CA LEU A 568 -6.15 -8.16 40.48
C LEU A 568 -5.75 -9.62 40.20
N LYS A 569 -5.20 -10.33 41.20
CA LYS A 569 -4.88 -11.76 41.08
C LYS A 569 -6.13 -12.63 40.86
N ILE A 570 -7.27 -12.29 41.45
CA ILE A 570 -8.54 -12.98 41.19
C ILE A 570 -8.98 -12.72 39.74
N LEU A 571 -8.96 -11.45 39.31
CA LEU A 571 -9.39 -11.06 37.96
C LEU A 571 -8.51 -11.64 36.85
N LEU A 572 -7.21 -11.83 37.10
CA LEU A 572 -6.28 -12.44 36.15
C LEU A 572 -6.61 -13.92 35.84
N ASN A 573 -7.50 -14.55 36.62
CA ASN A 573 -8.02 -15.89 36.37
C ASN A 573 -9.38 -15.89 35.63
N TRP A 574 -9.85 -14.74 35.14
CA TRP A 574 -11.04 -14.67 34.27
C TRP A 574 -10.83 -15.40 32.95
N SER A 575 -11.94 -15.78 32.30
CA SER A 575 -11.91 -16.44 30.99
C SER A 575 -11.34 -15.54 29.90
N ASP A 576 -10.76 -16.16 28.87
CA ASP A 576 -9.96 -15.47 27.86
C ASP A 576 -10.75 -14.39 27.11
N ASP A 577 -12.04 -14.63 26.87
CA ASP A 577 -12.96 -13.73 26.16
C ASP A 577 -13.23 -12.40 26.86
N ILE A 578 -12.98 -12.33 28.18
CA ILE A 578 -13.23 -11.15 29.02
C ILE A 578 -11.99 -10.64 29.74
N LEU A 579 -10.82 -11.22 29.49
CA LEU A 579 -9.58 -10.91 30.22
C LEU A 579 -8.93 -9.58 29.80
N PHE A 580 -9.20 -9.10 28.58
CA PHE A 580 -8.52 -7.91 28.02
C PHE A 580 -8.50 -6.67 28.94
N PRO A 581 -9.58 -6.22 29.62
CA PRO A 581 -9.47 -5.00 30.42
C PRO A 581 -8.68 -5.25 31.72
N VAL A 582 -8.59 -6.50 32.18
CA VAL A 582 -7.72 -6.90 33.30
C VAL A 582 -6.25 -6.84 32.89
N LEU A 583 -5.89 -7.32 31.69
CA LEU A 583 -4.54 -7.17 31.15
C LEU A 583 -4.16 -5.69 30.98
N ASP A 584 -5.11 -4.85 30.59
CA ASP A 584 -4.89 -3.42 30.38
C ASP A 584 -4.64 -2.64 31.68
N ILE A 585 -5.32 -2.99 32.78
CA ILE A 585 -4.96 -2.42 34.09
C ILE A 585 -3.68 -3.05 34.64
N THR A 586 -3.42 -4.34 34.38
CA THR A 586 -2.20 -5.03 34.85
C THR A 586 -0.94 -4.42 34.25
N ARG A 587 -0.93 -4.10 32.93
CA ARG A 587 0.22 -3.46 32.29
C ARG A 587 0.53 -2.07 32.84
N LEU A 588 -0.46 -1.37 33.36
CA LEU A 588 -0.25 -0.08 34.05
C LEU A 588 0.25 -0.29 35.46
N ALA A 589 -0.33 -1.25 36.18
CA ALA A 589 0.00 -1.52 37.57
C ALA A 589 1.46 -1.96 37.74
N VAL A 590 2.04 -2.73 36.81
CA VAL A 590 3.46 -3.15 36.87
C VAL A 590 4.48 -2.01 36.68
N LEU A 591 4.03 -0.80 36.32
CA LEU A 591 4.87 0.41 36.33
C LEU A 591 5.18 0.88 37.75
N CYS A 592 4.38 0.47 38.74
CA CYS A 592 4.61 0.70 40.16
C CYS A 592 5.56 -0.38 40.72
N ARG A 593 6.56 0.03 41.51
CA ARG A 593 7.63 -0.87 41.98
C ARG A 593 7.10 -1.99 42.85
N GLU A 594 6.28 -1.64 43.85
CA GLU A 594 5.76 -2.62 44.80
C GLU A 594 4.86 -3.65 44.10
N VAL A 595 4.11 -3.21 43.08
CA VAL A 595 3.25 -4.09 42.29
C VAL A 595 4.08 -5.01 41.41
N ASN A 596 5.11 -4.50 40.72
CA ASN A 596 6.02 -5.30 39.91
C ASN A 596 6.71 -6.37 40.76
N ASP A 597 7.20 -6.00 41.95
CA ASP A 597 7.85 -6.91 42.89
C ASP A 597 6.90 -8.03 43.40
N VAL A 598 5.58 -7.82 43.38
CA VAL A 598 4.60 -8.83 43.81
C VAL A 598 4.02 -9.64 42.64
N LEU A 599 3.80 -9.03 41.48
CA LEU A 599 3.12 -9.67 40.34
C LEU A 599 4.05 -10.36 39.35
N CYS A 600 5.31 -9.92 39.21
CA CYS A 600 6.24 -10.55 38.28
C CYS A 600 6.76 -11.87 38.85
N THR A 601 5.91 -12.90 38.78
CA THR A 601 6.13 -14.27 39.25
C THR A 601 5.89 -15.29 38.13
N GLU A 602 6.19 -16.55 38.41
CA GLU A 602 5.94 -17.65 37.47
C GLU A 602 4.44 -17.78 37.14
N GLU A 603 3.53 -17.48 38.08
CA GLU A 603 2.09 -17.51 37.79
C GLU A 603 1.69 -16.50 36.72
N LEU A 604 2.22 -15.27 36.78
CA LEU A 604 1.98 -14.27 35.73
C LEU A 604 2.61 -14.70 34.41
N LEU A 605 3.78 -15.34 34.44
CA LEU A 605 4.44 -15.84 33.24
C LEU A 605 3.58 -16.89 32.51
N GLN A 606 2.85 -17.75 33.22
CA GLN A 606 1.94 -18.71 32.60
C GLN A 606 0.79 -18.01 31.85
N ILE A 607 0.26 -16.92 32.40
CA ILE A 607 -0.76 -16.09 31.74
C ILE A 607 -0.16 -15.42 30.49
N VAL A 608 1.05 -14.85 30.62
CA VAL A 608 1.77 -14.24 29.49
C VAL A 608 1.97 -15.25 28.36
N LYS A 609 2.53 -16.42 28.67
CA LYS A 609 2.79 -17.50 27.69
C LYS A 609 1.50 -17.99 27.02
N LYS A 610 0.38 -18.01 27.74
CA LYS A 610 -0.92 -18.35 27.17
C LYS A 610 -1.37 -17.35 26.11
N HIS A 611 -1.17 -16.05 26.36
CA HIS A 611 -1.74 -14.99 25.52
C HIS A 611 -0.81 -14.40 24.45
N ILE A 612 0.45 -14.83 24.38
CA ILE A 612 1.36 -14.48 23.28
C ILE A 612 1.39 -15.50 22.14
N LYS A 613 0.64 -16.61 22.24
CA LYS A 613 0.56 -17.65 21.20
C LYS A 613 -0.20 -17.18 19.95
N PRO A 614 0.01 -17.82 18.78
CA PRO A 614 -0.69 -17.48 17.54
C PRO A 614 -2.22 -17.57 17.61
N ASP A 615 -2.76 -18.47 18.42
CA ASP A 615 -4.20 -18.72 18.60
C ASP A 615 -4.85 -17.82 19.68
N ALA A 616 -4.07 -16.95 20.34
CA ALA A 616 -4.60 -16.05 21.36
C ALA A 616 -5.48 -14.95 20.76
N LEU A 617 -6.48 -14.50 21.53
CA LEU A 617 -7.33 -13.38 21.14
C LEU A 617 -6.49 -12.10 20.88
N PRO A 618 -6.68 -11.39 19.75
CA PRO A 618 -5.82 -10.27 19.36
C PRO A 618 -5.71 -9.14 20.40
N SER A 619 -6.79 -8.86 21.13
CA SER A 619 -6.81 -7.86 22.22
C SER A 619 -5.94 -8.29 23.39
N ASN A 620 -6.04 -9.54 23.82
CA ASN A 620 -5.23 -10.10 24.90
C ASN A 620 -3.77 -10.16 24.50
N GLN A 621 -3.47 -10.57 23.27
CA GLN A 621 -2.11 -10.67 22.76
C GLN A 621 -1.41 -9.30 22.78
N MET A 622 -2.06 -8.28 22.21
CA MET A 622 -1.52 -6.92 22.21
C MET A 622 -1.26 -6.39 23.63
N LEU A 623 -2.22 -6.53 24.54
CA LEU A 623 -2.08 -6.06 25.92
C LEU A 623 -1.04 -6.85 26.71
N THR A 624 -0.86 -8.14 26.39
CA THR A 624 0.18 -8.99 26.99
C THR A 624 1.57 -8.55 26.54
N PHE A 625 1.76 -8.17 25.27
CA PHE A 625 3.03 -7.56 24.84
C PHE A 625 3.25 -6.18 25.46
N ARG A 626 2.20 -5.38 25.69
CA ARG A 626 2.32 -4.12 26.46
C ARG A 626 2.72 -4.36 27.91
N LEU A 627 2.16 -5.39 28.54
CA LEU A 627 2.53 -5.84 29.88
C LEU A 627 4.02 -6.22 29.93
N LEU A 628 4.45 -7.10 29.02
CA LEU A 628 5.85 -7.52 28.87
C LEU A 628 6.80 -6.33 28.72
N ALA A 629 6.45 -5.34 27.88
CA ALA A 629 7.26 -4.13 27.70
C ALA A 629 7.38 -3.34 29.02
N ASN A 630 6.29 -3.17 29.76
CA ASN A 630 6.27 -2.41 31.01
C ASN A 630 6.93 -3.12 32.20
N MET A 631 7.01 -4.46 32.19
CA MET A 631 7.66 -5.25 33.24
C MET A 631 9.14 -4.88 33.44
N PHE A 632 9.83 -4.41 32.39
CA PHE A 632 11.20 -3.91 32.47
C PHE A 632 11.39 -2.65 33.34
N SER A 633 10.31 -2.01 33.78
CA SER A 633 10.39 -0.79 34.59
C SER A 633 11.06 -0.99 35.94
N HIS A 634 11.08 -2.23 36.46
CA HIS A 634 11.69 -2.59 37.74
C HIS A 634 12.41 -3.93 37.68
N GLU A 635 13.33 -4.15 38.62
CA GLU A 635 14.33 -5.24 38.59
C GLU A 635 13.70 -6.65 38.55
N LYS A 636 12.60 -6.89 39.28
CA LYS A 636 11.98 -8.23 39.32
C LYS A 636 11.36 -8.61 37.98
N GLY A 637 10.57 -7.72 37.38
CA GLY A 637 10.00 -7.91 36.05
C GLY A 637 11.06 -8.01 34.96
N GLU A 638 12.10 -7.17 35.02
CA GLU A 638 13.26 -7.24 34.12
C GLU A 638 13.94 -8.63 34.16
N LYS A 639 14.24 -9.16 35.35
CA LYS A 639 14.83 -10.50 35.51
C LYS A 639 13.90 -11.60 35.01
N LEU A 640 12.60 -11.50 35.27
CA LEU A 640 11.62 -12.47 34.79
C LEU A 640 11.59 -12.51 33.26
N CYS A 641 11.56 -11.35 32.59
CA CYS A 641 11.60 -11.26 31.13
C CYS A 641 12.90 -11.85 30.54
N LEU A 642 14.06 -11.65 31.18
CA LEU A 642 15.32 -12.25 30.75
C LEU A 642 15.35 -13.78 30.89
N ASN A 643 14.73 -14.31 31.95
CA ASN A 643 14.67 -15.75 32.22
C ASN A 643 13.76 -16.48 31.23
N CYS A 644 12.72 -15.82 30.70
CA CYS A 644 11.76 -16.43 29.78
C CYS A 644 11.91 -15.96 28.32
N LYS A 645 12.96 -15.20 28.01
CA LYS A 645 13.16 -14.58 26.70
C LYS A 645 13.16 -15.60 25.56
N ASP A 646 13.83 -16.75 25.72
CA ASP A 646 14.01 -17.74 24.66
C ASP A 646 12.64 -18.28 24.20
N GLU A 647 11.75 -18.57 25.15
CA GLU A 647 10.37 -19.00 24.88
C GLU A 647 9.53 -17.89 24.23
N ILE A 648 9.65 -16.65 24.70
CA ILE A 648 8.91 -15.51 24.14
C ILE A 648 9.37 -15.22 22.71
N LEU A 649 10.68 -15.20 22.47
CA LEU A 649 11.26 -14.96 21.14
C LEU A 649 10.88 -16.07 20.15
N LYS A 650 10.83 -17.33 20.60
CA LYS A 650 10.32 -18.44 19.82
C LYS A 650 8.84 -18.23 19.45
N LEU A 651 7.98 -17.93 20.42
CA LEU A 651 6.55 -17.69 20.17
C LEU A 651 6.33 -16.49 19.23
N LEU A 652 7.14 -15.44 19.32
CA LEU A 652 7.13 -14.31 18.40
C LEU A 652 7.47 -14.70 16.94
N SER A 653 8.34 -15.68 16.76
CA SER A 653 8.67 -16.20 15.42
C SER A 653 7.51 -17.01 14.81
N GLU A 654 6.67 -17.64 15.65
CA GLU A 654 5.52 -18.45 15.24
C GLU A 654 4.26 -17.62 14.89
N LEU A 655 4.26 -16.31 15.16
CA LEU A 655 3.12 -15.43 14.83
C LEU A 655 3.00 -15.23 13.30
N GLU A 656 2.03 -15.89 12.67
CA GLU A 656 1.83 -15.86 11.21
C GLU A 656 1.38 -14.48 10.67
N SER A 657 0.66 -13.67 11.46
CA SER A 657 0.17 -12.35 11.05
C SER A 657 0.43 -11.26 12.09
N LEU A 658 1.02 -10.13 11.66
CA LEU A 658 1.25 -8.94 12.48
C LEU A 658 0.38 -7.77 12.03
N THR A 659 -0.82 -7.99 11.51
CA THR A 659 -1.63 -6.94 10.85
C THR A 659 -2.10 -5.81 11.78
N ASN A 660 -2.17 -6.06 13.09
CA ASN A 660 -2.59 -5.05 14.07
C ASN A 660 -1.44 -4.09 14.44
N LYS A 661 -1.56 -2.83 14.02
CA LYS A 661 -0.57 -1.75 14.29
C LYS A 661 -0.20 -1.62 15.78
N ASN A 662 -1.18 -1.74 16.67
CA ASN A 662 -0.95 -1.62 18.12
C ASN A 662 -0.15 -2.80 18.70
N ASN A 663 -0.35 -3.99 18.13
CA ASN A 663 0.41 -5.18 18.50
C ASN A 663 1.86 -5.06 18.02
N GLN A 664 2.08 -4.58 16.79
CA GLN A 664 3.43 -4.32 16.25
C GLN A 664 4.22 -3.33 17.12
N VAL A 665 3.60 -2.24 17.55
CA VAL A 665 4.25 -1.26 18.45
C VAL A 665 4.55 -1.89 19.81
N ALA A 666 3.65 -2.70 20.37
CA ALA A 666 3.90 -3.39 21.65
C ALA A 666 5.07 -4.39 21.55
N ILE A 667 5.10 -5.23 20.51
CA ILE A 667 6.15 -6.22 20.24
C ILE A 667 7.51 -5.54 20.04
N SER A 668 7.57 -4.52 19.19
CA SER A 668 8.83 -3.78 18.94
C SER A 668 9.33 -3.04 20.18
N THR A 669 8.44 -2.57 21.05
CA THR A 669 8.81 -1.99 22.36
C THR A 669 9.40 -3.03 23.29
N TYR A 670 8.80 -4.22 23.36
CA TYR A 670 9.36 -5.34 24.13
C TYR A 670 10.75 -5.73 23.63
N ILE A 671 10.95 -5.85 22.31
CA ILE A 671 12.25 -6.18 21.70
C ILE A 671 13.32 -5.12 22.03
N LEU A 672 12.97 -3.83 21.97
CA LEU A 672 13.88 -2.75 22.34
C LEU A 672 14.23 -2.79 23.84
N ASN A 673 13.26 -2.99 24.72
CA ASN A 673 13.51 -3.11 26.16
C ASN A 673 14.35 -4.35 26.49
N LEU A 674 14.08 -5.49 25.85
CA LEU A 674 14.88 -6.70 25.97
C LEU A 674 16.33 -6.45 25.52
N THR A 675 16.53 -5.74 24.42
CA THR A 675 17.87 -5.34 23.95
C THR A 675 18.62 -4.54 25.01
N VAL A 676 17.98 -3.55 25.63
CA VAL A 676 18.59 -2.76 26.72
C VAL A 676 19.00 -3.67 27.89
N ALA A 677 18.14 -4.60 28.29
CA ALA A 677 18.42 -5.53 29.37
C ALA A 677 19.55 -6.52 29.03
N LEU A 678 19.54 -7.10 27.83
CA LEU A 678 20.59 -8.01 27.34
C LEU A 678 21.97 -7.37 27.34
N ASN A 679 22.05 -6.07 26.99
CA ASN A 679 23.28 -5.32 27.06
C ASN A 679 23.70 -5.02 28.50
N LYS A 680 22.75 -4.64 29.37
CA LYS A 680 22.99 -4.40 30.80
C LYS A 680 23.55 -5.63 31.54
N TYR A 681 23.06 -6.83 31.24
CA TYR A 681 23.54 -8.08 31.87
C TYR A 681 24.59 -8.83 31.04
N ASN A 682 24.98 -8.28 29.89
CA ASN A 682 25.94 -8.87 28.97
C ASN A 682 25.63 -10.34 28.57
N ASP A 683 24.36 -10.61 28.27
CA ASP A 683 23.89 -11.95 27.85
C ASP A 683 24.14 -12.17 26.36
N THR A 684 25.28 -12.77 26.01
CA THR A 684 25.70 -12.97 24.62
C THR A 684 24.75 -13.86 23.83
N LEU A 685 24.25 -14.96 24.40
CA LEU A 685 23.34 -15.87 23.69
C LEU A 685 21.99 -15.18 23.44
N GLY A 686 21.47 -14.48 24.45
CA GLY A 686 20.24 -13.71 24.30
C GLY A 686 20.33 -12.61 23.24
N LYS A 687 21.51 -11.98 23.07
CA LYS A 687 21.73 -11.00 21.98
C LYS A 687 21.59 -11.63 20.60
N ILE A 688 22.10 -12.84 20.40
CA ILE A 688 22.00 -13.57 19.12
C ILE A 688 20.54 -13.95 18.83
N GLU A 689 19.83 -14.49 19.82
CA GLU A 689 18.42 -14.85 19.67
C GLU A 689 17.53 -13.63 19.42
N CYS A 690 17.80 -12.53 20.12
CA CYS A 690 17.10 -11.27 19.93
C CYS A 690 17.35 -10.70 18.52
N LEU A 691 18.59 -10.79 18.01
CA LEU A 691 18.91 -10.41 16.64
C LEU A 691 18.13 -11.25 15.61
N ASN A 692 18.07 -12.56 15.79
CA ASN A 692 17.31 -13.45 14.91
C ASN A 692 15.81 -13.12 14.93
N ALA A 693 15.27 -12.82 16.12
CA ALA A 693 13.89 -12.37 16.24
C ALA A 693 13.66 -11.04 15.51
N MET A 694 14.59 -10.08 15.59
CA MET A 694 14.51 -8.83 14.81
C MET A 694 14.50 -9.09 13.30
N PHE A 695 15.32 -10.00 12.80
CA PHE A 695 15.33 -10.37 11.37
C PHE A 695 14.03 -11.03 10.92
N SER A 696 13.43 -11.85 11.78
CA SER A 696 12.11 -12.42 11.53
C SER A 696 11.01 -11.36 11.59
N LEU A 697 11.10 -10.38 12.49
CA LEU A 697 10.07 -9.36 12.71
C LEU A 697 10.10 -8.24 11.66
N LEU A 698 11.27 -7.65 11.39
CA LEU A 698 11.42 -6.46 10.51
C LEU A 698 10.66 -6.56 9.18
N PRO A 699 10.68 -7.68 8.43
CA PRO A 699 9.98 -7.80 7.15
C PRO A 699 8.46 -7.86 7.28
N ARG A 700 7.96 -8.23 8.46
CA ARG A 700 6.54 -8.38 8.78
C ARG A 700 5.92 -7.11 9.39
N LEU A 701 6.75 -6.11 9.71
CA LEU A 701 6.30 -4.83 10.28
C LEU A 701 5.86 -3.87 9.15
N ASN A 702 4.67 -3.30 9.27
CA ASN A 702 4.15 -2.28 8.36
C ASN A 702 3.76 -0.98 9.07
N GLU A 703 3.88 -0.92 10.40
CA GLU A 703 3.73 0.32 11.17
C GLU A 703 5.07 1.02 11.39
N SER A 704 5.16 2.27 10.94
CA SER A 704 6.36 3.11 10.95
C SER A 704 7.05 3.20 12.32
N GLU A 705 6.28 3.35 13.40
CA GLU A 705 6.83 3.43 14.76
C GLU A 705 7.39 2.08 15.23
N ALA A 706 6.78 0.97 14.80
CA ALA A 706 7.27 -0.37 15.14
C ALA A 706 8.56 -0.70 14.40
N VAL A 707 8.65 -0.34 13.11
CA VAL A 707 9.89 -0.45 12.32
C VAL A 707 10.98 0.38 12.98
N PHE A 708 10.68 1.63 13.35
CA PHE A 708 11.63 2.53 13.99
C PHE A 708 12.19 1.96 15.29
N ARG A 709 11.33 1.48 16.21
CA ARG A 709 11.77 0.87 17.48
C ARG A 709 12.64 -0.37 17.27
N THR A 710 12.32 -1.18 16.27
CA THR A 710 13.09 -2.39 15.94
C THR A 710 14.46 -2.05 15.35
N LEU A 711 14.56 -0.99 14.52
CA LEU A 711 15.85 -0.48 14.04
C LEU A 711 16.69 0.13 15.17
N VAL A 712 16.08 0.91 16.06
CA VAL A 712 16.76 1.44 17.25
C VAL A 712 17.28 0.30 18.12
N ALA A 713 16.50 -0.78 18.27
CA ALA A 713 16.93 -1.98 18.98
C ALA A 713 18.14 -2.62 18.29
N LEU A 714 18.08 -2.84 16.97
CA LEU A 714 19.19 -3.39 16.18
C LEU A 714 20.47 -2.55 16.34
N GLY A 715 20.39 -1.24 16.13
CA GLY A 715 21.53 -0.35 16.27
C GLY A 715 22.08 -0.30 17.69
N THR A 716 21.21 -0.33 18.70
CA THR A 716 21.60 -0.37 20.11
C THR A 716 22.32 -1.68 20.43
N LEU A 717 21.82 -2.82 19.96
CA LEU A 717 22.42 -4.14 20.13
C LEU A 717 23.85 -4.18 19.57
N LEU A 718 24.05 -3.65 18.36
CA LEU A 718 25.36 -3.61 17.71
C LEU A 718 26.31 -2.62 18.39
N SER A 719 25.85 -1.42 18.75
CA SER A 719 26.71 -0.36 19.29
C SER A 719 27.12 -0.57 20.76
N THR A 720 26.26 -1.18 21.57
CA THR A 720 26.49 -1.35 23.02
C THR A 720 27.01 -2.72 23.42
N THR A 721 27.19 -3.66 22.49
CA THR A 721 27.86 -4.93 22.77
C THR A 721 29.33 -4.66 23.11
N SER A 722 29.69 -4.89 24.37
CA SER A 722 30.99 -4.55 24.97
C SER A 722 32.13 -5.46 24.50
N ASN A 723 31.86 -6.76 24.34
CA ASN A 723 32.83 -7.72 23.78
C ASN A 723 32.98 -7.49 22.26
N SER A 724 34.21 -7.22 21.82
CA SER A 724 34.51 -6.95 20.41
C SER A 724 34.27 -8.14 19.49
N GLU A 725 34.53 -9.37 19.96
CA GLU A 725 34.30 -10.59 19.17
C GLU A 725 32.80 -10.83 18.98
N ASP A 726 32.02 -10.77 20.05
CA ASP A 726 30.56 -10.90 20.00
C ASP A 726 29.95 -9.80 19.12
N ARG A 727 30.40 -8.56 19.26
CA ARG A 727 29.96 -7.43 18.42
C ARG A 727 30.27 -7.69 16.94
N ASN A 728 31.47 -8.16 16.62
CA ASN A 728 31.85 -8.48 15.24
C ASN A 728 31.01 -9.65 14.69
N ASN A 729 30.67 -10.63 15.52
CA ASN A 729 29.80 -11.74 15.13
C ASN A 729 28.37 -11.26 14.86
N LEU A 730 27.81 -10.37 15.68
CA LEU A 730 26.50 -9.77 15.43
C LEU A 730 26.50 -8.91 14.16
N ILE A 731 27.53 -8.08 13.95
CA ILE A 731 27.69 -7.31 12.70
C ILE A 731 27.80 -8.25 11.50
N LYS A 732 28.56 -9.34 11.61
CA LYS A 732 28.67 -10.35 10.56
C LYS A 732 27.33 -11.02 10.26
N ALA A 733 26.54 -11.35 11.28
CA ALA A 733 25.20 -11.91 11.10
C ALA A 733 24.26 -10.94 10.38
N VAL A 734 24.32 -9.63 10.71
CA VAL A 734 23.59 -8.59 9.96
C VAL A 734 24.06 -8.52 8.51
N ARG A 735 25.37 -8.58 8.25
CA ARG A 735 25.92 -8.59 6.89
C ARG A 735 25.54 -9.82 6.07
N GLN A 736 25.29 -10.95 6.72
CA GLN A 736 24.88 -12.19 6.05
C GLN A 736 23.36 -12.28 5.87
N SER A 737 22.59 -11.40 6.49
CA SER A 737 21.14 -11.34 6.34
C SER A 737 20.78 -10.37 5.22
N GLU A 738 20.61 -10.90 4.00
CA GLU A 738 20.19 -10.11 2.82
C GLU A 738 18.92 -9.31 3.10
N VAL A 739 17.97 -9.90 3.83
CA VAL A 739 16.70 -9.27 4.21
C VAL A 739 16.93 -8.05 5.11
N ALA A 740 17.80 -8.15 6.11
CA ALA A 740 18.10 -7.04 7.02
C ALA A 740 18.86 -5.91 6.29
N LEU A 741 19.82 -6.27 5.43
CA LEU A 741 20.55 -5.30 4.63
C LEU A 741 19.65 -4.54 3.67
N ASN A 742 18.79 -5.24 2.94
CA ASN A 742 17.85 -4.62 2.01
C ASN A 742 16.93 -3.64 2.75
N ILE A 743 16.34 -4.04 3.87
CA ILE A 743 15.51 -3.13 4.69
C ILE A 743 16.30 -1.91 5.15
N LEU A 744 17.54 -2.09 5.63
CA LEU A 744 18.39 -0.97 6.05
C LEU A 744 18.69 -0.04 4.87
N TYR A 745 19.11 -0.56 3.71
CA TYR A 745 19.43 0.24 2.54
C TYR A 745 18.20 0.98 1.99
N THR A 746 17.09 0.27 1.76
CA THR A 746 15.83 0.86 1.27
C THR A 746 15.34 1.99 2.17
N ILE A 747 15.40 1.81 3.50
CA ILE A 747 15.01 2.88 4.44
C ILE A 747 16.03 4.02 4.46
N SER A 748 17.31 3.74 4.25
CA SER A 748 18.36 4.77 4.25
C SER A 748 18.35 5.67 3.02
N GLU A 749 17.84 5.20 1.88
CA GLU A 749 17.82 5.94 0.61
C GLU A 749 16.73 7.02 0.53
N THR A 750 15.87 7.14 1.54
CA THR A 750 14.85 8.19 1.58
C THR A 750 15.49 9.59 1.65
N THR A 751 15.09 10.48 0.73
CA THR A 751 15.68 11.81 0.52
C THR A 751 15.12 12.91 1.42
N ILE A 752 14.19 12.58 2.33
CA ILE A 752 13.60 13.52 3.29
C ILE A 752 14.57 13.67 4.49
N PRO A 753 15.24 14.83 4.67
CA PRO A 753 16.30 14.98 5.68
C PRO A 753 15.80 14.81 7.13
N THR A 754 14.50 15.01 7.37
CA THR A 754 13.85 14.93 8.68
C THR A 754 13.24 13.56 8.99
N ASP A 755 13.40 12.56 8.12
CA ASP A 755 12.84 11.23 8.37
C ASP A 755 13.66 10.49 9.45
N LYS A 756 13.02 10.23 10.60
CA LYS A 756 13.63 9.51 11.74
C LYS A 756 14.04 8.09 11.37
N LEU A 757 13.31 7.42 10.46
CA LEU A 757 13.61 6.06 10.01
C LEU A 757 14.87 6.03 9.15
N ALA A 758 14.93 6.90 8.14
CA ALA A 758 16.11 7.02 7.27
C ALA A 758 17.36 7.39 8.06
N ASN A 759 17.25 8.34 8.99
CA ASN A 759 18.35 8.74 9.86
C ASN A 759 18.81 7.61 10.79
N CYS A 760 17.88 6.85 11.37
CA CYS A 760 18.22 5.68 12.18
C CYS A 760 18.93 4.59 11.37
N SER A 761 18.45 4.30 10.15
CA SER A 761 19.08 3.31 9.28
C SER A 761 20.49 3.72 8.87
N LYS A 762 20.69 4.99 8.47
CA LYS A 762 22.02 5.55 8.17
C LYS A 762 22.98 5.41 9.36
N GLN A 763 22.51 5.66 10.59
CA GLN A 763 23.33 5.48 11.80
C GLN A 763 23.78 4.03 11.99
N ILE A 764 22.93 3.04 11.69
CA ILE A 764 23.27 1.61 11.80
C ILE A 764 24.31 1.21 10.74
N ILE A 765 24.12 1.65 9.50
CA ILE A 765 25.05 1.39 8.39
C ILE A 765 26.43 2.00 8.72
N ILE A 766 26.47 3.27 9.14
CA ILE A 766 27.72 3.99 9.43
C ILE A 766 28.44 3.40 10.66
N SER A 767 27.71 3.06 11.73
CA SER A 767 28.30 2.55 12.98
C SER A 767 28.82 1.11 12.90
N SER A 768 28.38 0.33 11.91
CA SER A 768 28.84 -1.05 11.67
C SER A 768 30.22 -1.15 10.97
N GLY A 769 30.95 -0.04 10.90
CA GLY A 769 32.30 0.10 10.36
C GLY A 769 32.35 0.75 8.97
N HIS A 770 33.27 1.71 8.79
CA HIS A 770 33.66 2.27 7.51
C HIS A 770 34.26 1.17 6.60
N LEU A 771 33.43 0.48 5.81
CA LEU A 771 33.79 -0.31 4.61
C LEU A 771 32.54 -1.00 4.01
N TRP A 772 31.42 -0.29 3.86
CA TRP A 772 30.37 -0.72 2.91
C TRP A 772 30.73 -0.36 1.45
N PHE A 773 31.82 0.41 1.26
CA PHE A 773 32.46 0.68 -0.02
C PHE A 773 33.82 -0.04 -0.08
N VAL A 774 33.85 -1.35 -0.38
CA VAL A 774 34.85 -2.00 -1.24
C VAL A 774 34.31 -3.41 -1.54
N GLY A 775 34.01 -3.67 -2.82
CA GLY A 775 33.88 -5.01 -3.36
C GLY A 775 32.52 -5.30 -3.99
N MET A 776 32.39 -4.83 -5.24
CA MET A 776 31.58 -5.33 -6.37
C MET A 776 30.44 -6.29 -6.10
#